data_AF-A0A9E4GIW0-F1
#
_entry.id   AF-A0A9E4GIW0-F1
#
_cell.length_a   1.000
_cell.length_b   1.000
_cell.length_c   1.000
_cell.angle_alpha   90.00
_cell.angle_beta   90.00
_cell.angle_gamma   90.00
#
_symmetry.space_group_name_H-M   'P 1'
#
loop_
_entity.id
_entity.type
_entity.pdbx_description
1 polymer ?
#
loop_
_entity_poly.entity_id
_entity_poly.type
_entity_poly.pdbx_seq_one_letter_code
_entity_poly.pdbx_strand_id
1 'polypeptide(L)'
;MSSAPEEPVGTFPVSVLLVLLVLVLMPCPAQSNTPVPGVGRSAAQPAAHAYWDVRVQLSLTAVRPGTHISMLLPLSDGRQSIVSRRTYTPGVRYWEETDAVNLWGHWRVADTPPAPRRIRYAYTVQIAEVRTALPQHAFPFQTVAAEALPYLAASEMIQSDMPQIQQRAWQAVQHAGRLDRALEALYGYVAGFAAARPGDTASDALAVLSAERGGRAGKARALVAVLRAVGIPARMVGGIRLGDERGNVSSTPHEPVDTFPLLRRTRTTMYWAEAFVGRSWVPLDPAGGYLGWLPNTYLALYRNDLPLLGHTRQVSVDYSFVIRRLSPSAALDIDATPRPDDTESHEHFWAASATVDRSRASAVLIHGGQLSDHQLQLLLDRARAAGINASVFSTQAGSRASRQASLDAVFEAKRALLAEADLVLLSTRDAAGLYALLSLKGNRDSHTISKRDHDRLLAGTRLVIASGVARPVGHVFVALIERVLGPVSVTLLPYQPDPGPAWATSLAGLTRLQRGNVSSTPMNPLTRSLFHVPSQDSELGWWRTRVVGAWHYAIGTGVSLPALNAILVLPVIAFFLVIGRNLIGLETFGFFAPMLLALAFLSTGLGWGLLIFGTIIGIGGVLRMTLQGLRLHLVARVAILIAVVALSMAGLSLVGARLGIGALLQVGIFPTVIIANMIENFSNTQLERGTREALRLSANTLLVALVSYGCIENTDLRPLLLAFPELLVGIIGLELVIGCWRGMRLIEYVRFTRVLRQAAAADQR
;
A
#
# COMPACT_ATOMS: atom_id res chain seq x y z
N MET A 1 82.52 8.75 -0.84
CA MET A 1 82.30 10.20 -1.06
C MET A 1 81.61 10.36 -2.41
N SER A 2 80.58 11.21 -2.44
CA SER A 2 79.73 11.61 -3.56
C SER A 2 78.48 10.76 -3.82
N SER A 3 77.37 11.48 -3.85
CA SER A 3 75.98 11.09 -3.62
C SER A 3 75.12 11.58 -4.78
N ALA A 4 74.19 10.74 -5.27
CA ALA A 4 73.13 11.11 -6.22
C ALA A 4 71.76 11.12 -5.50
N PRO A 5 70.78 11.94 -5.97
CA PRO A 5 69.56 12.23 -5.22
C PRO A 5 68.40 11.26 -5.55
N GLU A 6 67.59 10.92 -4.54
CA GLU A 6 66.32 10.20 -4.68
C GLU A 6 65.14 11.17 -4.92
N GLU A 7 64.25 10.82 -5.85
CA GLU A 7 62.96 11.49 -6.10
C GLU A 7 61.92 11.14 -5.02
N PRO A 8 60.97 12.04 -4.69
CA PRO A 8 59.87 11.73 -3.79
C PRO A 8 58.68 11.07 -4.51
N VAL A 9 58.24 9.93 -3.97
CA VAL A 9 57.02 9.19 -4.34
C VAL A 9 55.79 10.09 -4.17
N GLY A 10 55.05 10.28 -5.26
CA GLY A 10 53.84 11.08 -5.34
C GLY A 10 52.74 10.59 -4.38
N THR A 11 52.28 11.52 -3.55
CA THR A 11 51.12 11.39 -2.67
C THR A 11 49.84 11.17 -3.47
N PHE A 12 49.18 10.04 -3.24
CA PHE A 12 47.82 9.79 -3.72
C PHE A 12 46.86 10.85 -3.16
N PRO A 13 45.89 11.38 -3.93
CA PRO A 13 44.97 12.37 -3.42
C PRO A 13 43.98 11.70 -2.45
N VAL A 14 44.23 11.91 -1.16
CA VAL A 14 43.37 11.56 -0.01
C VAL A 14 41.91 11.98 -0.26
N SER A 15 41.67 12.97 -1.11
CA SER A 15 40.38 13.49 -1.55
C SER A 15 39.41 12.44 -2.10
N VAL A 16 39.88 11.43 -2.83
CA VAL A 16 38.99 10.43 -3.47
C VAL A 16 38.53 9.36 -2.47
N LEU A 17 39.44 8.95 -1.59
CA LEU A 17 39.11 8.07 -0.47
C LEU A 17 38.17 8.77 0.51
N LEU A 18 38.38 10.07 0.75
CA LEU A 18 37.54 10.88 1.63
C LEU A 18 36.12 11.07 1.08
N VAL A 19 35.95 11.27 -0.23
CA VAL A 19 34.61 11.44 -0.85
C VAL A 19 33.81 10.13 -0.83
N LEU A 20 34.47 8.98 -1.07
CA LEU A 20 33.85 7.65 -0.96
C LEU A 20 33.51 7.28 0.50
N LEU A 21 34.32 7.71 1.46
CA LEU A 21 34.08 7.49 2.89
C LEU A 21 32.98 8.43 3.45
N VAL A 22 32.93 9.68 3.00
CA VAL A 22 31.96 10.71 3.44
C VAL A 22 30.54 10.43 2.95
N LEU A 23 30.37 9.82 1.76
CA LEU A 23 29.05 9.42 1.25
C LEU A 23 28.45 8.19 1.95
N VAL A 24 29.28 7.34 2.55
CA VAL A 24 28.85 6.11 3.25
C VAL A 24 28.62 6.35 4.76
N LEU A 25 29.27 7.36 5.35
CA LEU A 25 29.28 7.55 6.81
C LEU A 25 28.55 8.78 7.36
N MET A 26 27.90 9.63 6.57
CA MET A 26 27.21 10.82 7.11
C MET A 26 26.16 10.47 8.18
N PRO A 27 26.37 10.83 9.46
CA PRO A 27 25.31 10.90 10.46
C PRO A 27 24.64 12.28 10.37
N CYS A 28 23.33 12.29 10.57
CA CYS A 28 22.51 13.51 10.62
C CYS A 28 23.09 14.57 11.58
N PRO A 29 23.23 15.86 11.19
CA PRO A 29 23.70 16.87 12.13
C PRO A 29 22.58 17.27 13.09
N ALA A 30 22.84 17.04 14.38
CA ALA A 30 22.13 17.66 15.49
C ALA A 30 22.55 19.13 15.65
N GLN A 31 21.60 19.95 16.11
CA GLN A 31 21.65 21.41 16.27
C GLN A 31 22.80 21.90 17.17
N SER A 32 23.37 23.06 16.83
CA SER A 32 23.98 23.98 17.78
C SER A 32 23.41 25.39 17.59
N ASN A 33 22.84 25.92 18.69
CA ASN A 33 22.32 27.28 18.80
C ASN A 33 23.46 28.29 18.92
N THR A 34 23.42 29.38 18.14
CA THR A 34 23.77 30.73 18.61
C THR A 34 22.90 31.78 17.87
N PRO A 35 22.51 32.89 18.51
CA PRO A 35 21.48 33.80 17.99
C PRO A 35 22.09 34.96 17.19
N VAL A 36 21.40 35.39 16.13
CA VAL A 36 21.61 36.67 15.44
C VAL A 36 20.26 37.41 15.41
N PRO A 37 20.20 38.70 15.76
CA PRO A 37 18.94 39.44 15.88
C PRO A 37 18.50 40.01 14.52
N GLY A 38 17.19 40.20 14.35
CA GLY A 38 16.66 41.15 13.36
C GLY A 38 15.63 40.60 12.38
N VAL A 39 14.38 40.54 12.85
CA VAL A 39 13.12 40.90 12.15
C VAL A 39 12.93 40.43 10.70
N GLY A 40 11.93 39.54 10.50
CA GLY A 40 11.21 39.48 9.23
C GLY A 40 10.46 38.17 8.95
N ARG A 41 9.19 38.11 9.41
CA ARG A 41 8.13 37.14 9.02
C ARG A 41 8.29 35.71 9.54
N SER A 42 7.56 35.43 10.63
CA SER A 42 7.29 34.08 11.14
C SER A 42 6.49 33.28 10.10
N ALA A 43 7.16 32.39 9.37
CA ALA A 43 6.53 31.26 8.72
C ALA A 43 6.28 30.20 9.80
N ALA A 44 5.03 29.74 9.93
CA ALA A 44 4.63 28.71 10.89
C ALA A 44 5.51 27.46 10.74
N GLN A 45 6.14 27.05 11.84
CA GLN A 45 6.95 25.85 11.94
C GLN A 45 6.03 24.62 11.76
N PRO A 46 6.36 23.62 10.92
CA PRO A 46 5.47 22.50 10.65
C PRO A 46 5.24 21.67 11.92
N ALA A 47 3.96 21.34 12.21
CA ALA A 47 3.56 20.58 13.39
C ALA A 47 4.19 19.17 13.39
N ALA A 48 4.75 18.75 14.53
CA ALA A 48 5.36 17.44 14.67
C ALA A 48 4.28 16.33 14.69
N HIS A 49 4.10 15.64 13.57
CA HIS A 49 3.21 14.48 13.47
C HIS A 49 3.85 13.22 14.06
N ALA A 50 3.09 12.48 14.87
CA ALA A 50 3.48 11.17 15.39
C ALA A 50 2.49 10.10 14.92
N TYR A 51 3.00 8.89 14.67
CA TYR A 51 2.17 7.77 14.26
C TYR A 51 2.17 6.67 15.32
N TRP A 52 1.03 6.02 15.48
CA TRP A 52 0.79 5.05 16.53
C TRP A 52 -0.06 3.89 16.02
N ASP A 53 0.32 2.67 16.42
CA ASP A 53 -0.48 1.45 16.26
C ASP A 53 -1.10 1.12 17.62
N VAL A 54 -2.42 1.03 17.67
CA VAL A 54 -3.17 0.75 18.89
C VAL A 54 -4.03 -0.49 18.68
N ARG A 55 -3.81 -1.49 19.54
CA ARG A 55 -4.61 -2.72 19.56
C ARG A 55 -5.45 -2.76 20.82
N VAL A 56 -6.75 -2.88 20.64
CA VAL A 56 -7.76 -3.09 21.68
C VAL A 56 -8.02 -4.58 21.80
N GLN A 57 -7.93 -5.09 23.02
CA GLN A 57 -8.31 -6.46 23.34
C GLN A 57 -9.43 -6.43 24.38
N LEU A 58 -10.60 -6.94 24.01
CA LEU A 58 -11.73 -7.17 24.90
C LEU A 58 -11.74 -8.65 25.29
N SER A 59 -11.67 -8.96 26.58
CA SER A 59 -11.77 -10.31 27.13
C SER A 59 -13.17 -10.49 27.69
N LEU A 60 -13.86 -11.55 27.24
CA LEU A 60 -15.27 -11.75 27.53
C LEU A 60 -15.46 -12.96 28.44
N THR A 61 -16.28 -12.81 29.47
CA THR A 61 -16.70 -13.92 30.34
C THR A 61 -18.22 -14.10 30.26
N ALA A 62 -18.68 -15.35 30.29
CA ALA A 62 -20.10 -15.72 30.23
C ALA A 62 -20.84 -15.33 28.92
N VAL A 63 -20.19 -15.48 27.78
CA VAL A 63 -20.74 -15.16 26.44
C VAL A 63 -21.81 -16.16 26.00
N ARG A 64 -22.92 -15.67 25.44
CA ARG A 64 -23.97 -16.48 24.80
C ARG A 64 -24.14 -16.06 23.33
N PRO A 65 -24.68 -16.95 22.46
CA PRO A 65 -25.18 -16.57 21.14
C PRO A 65 -26.03 -15.30 21.20
N GLY A 66 -25.76 -14.35 20.31
CA GLY A 66 -26.46 -13.06 20.27
C GLY A 66 -25.98 -12.00 21.26
N THR A 67 -24.94 -12.26 22.08
CA THR A 67 -24.31 -11.22 22.93
C THR A 67 -23.87 -10.03 22.08
N HIS A 68 -24.32 -8.84 22.45
CA HIS A 68 -23.95 -7.57 21.81
C HIS A 68 -23.03 -6.75 22.72
N ILE A 69 -21.95 -6.24 22.12
CA ILE A 69 -20.93 -5.41 22.73
C ILE A 69 -20.73 -4.20 21.83
N SER A 70 -20.58 -3.03 22.43
CA SER A 70 -20.36 -1.76 21.78
C SER A 70 -19.21 -1.03 22.45
N MET A 71 -18.36 -0.38 21.67
CA MET A 71 -17.26 0.43 22.16
C MET A 71 -17.14 1.70 21.33
N LEU A 72 -16.83 2.81 21.99
CA LEU A 72 -16.49 4.05 21.30
C LEU A 72 -15.11 3.97 20.65
N LEU A 73 -15.05 4.28 19.36
CA LEU A 73 -13.89 4.17 18.50
C LEU A 73 -13.40 5.55 18.06
N PRO A 74 -12.08 5.72 17.85
CA PRO A 74 -11.55 7.01 17.45
C PRO A 74 -12.00 7.38 16.03
N LEU A 75 -12.37 8.64 15.86
CA LEU A 75 -12.78 9.24 14.60
C LEU A 75 -11.72 10.23 14.11
N SER A 76 -11.54 10.36 12.80
CA SER A 76 -10.59 11.30 12.21
C SER A 76 -11.11 12.74 12.37
N ASP A 77 -10.26 13.66 12.80
CA ASP A 77 -10.55 15.09 12.90
C ASP A 77 -9.35 15.92 12.40
N GLY A 78 -9.37 17.24 12.63
CA GLY A 78 -8.26 18.13 12.23
C GLY A 78 -6.93 17.86 12.95
N ARG A 79 -6.92 17.10 14.05
CA ARG A 79 -5.74 16.78 14.87
C ARG A 79 -5.28 15.33 14.72
N GLN A 80 -6.20 14.38 14.61
CA GLN A 80 -5.91 12.95 14.47
C GLN A 80 -6.50 12.39 13.17
N SER A 81 -5.70 11.65 12.40
CA SER A 81 -6.14 10.95 11.20
C SER A 81 -6.02 9.45 11.40
N ILE A 82 -7.14 8.74 11.31
CA ILE A 82 -7.18 7.28 11.38
C ILE A 82 -6.81 6.73 10.01
N VAL A 83 -5.65 6.08 9.94
CA VAL A 83 -5.05 5.54 8.70
C VAL A 83 -5.69 4.20 8.35
N SER A 84 -5.88 3.33 9.33
CA SER A 84 -6.49 2.01 9.12
C SER A 84 -7.23 1.51 10.35
N ARG A 85 -8.22 0.63 10.13
CA ARG A 85 -9.02 -0.07 11.15
C ARG A 85 -9.12 -1.54 10.75
N ARG A 86 -8.93 -2.45 11.70
CA ARG A 86 -8.91 -3.91 11.48
C ARG A 86 -9.56 -4.64 12.65
N THR A 87 -10.36 -5.67 12.36
CA THR A 87 -10.97 -6.54 13.37
C THR A 87 -10.61 -8.01 13.09
N TYR A 88 -10.28 -8.77 14.13
CA TYR A 88 -9.62 -10.07 14.00
C TYR A 88 -10.32 -11.16 14.82
N THR A 89 -11.65 -11.20 14.81
CA THR A 89 -12.37 -12.14 15.69
C THR A 89 -13.38 -12.98 14.90
N PRO A 90 -13.01 -14.24 14.60
CA PRO A 90 -13.93 -15.21 13.99
C PRO A 90 -15.18 -15.39 14.87
N GLY A 91 -16.34 -15.64 14.24
CA GLY A 91 -17.60 -15.87 14.95
C GLY A 91 -18.28 -14.61 15.52
N VAL A 92 -17.90 -13.41 15.05
CA VAL A 92 -18.49 -12.14 15.44
C VAL A 92 -18.91 -11.34 14.21
N ARG A 93 -20.15 -10.84 14.20
CA ARG A 93 -20.59 -9.82 13.25
C ARG A 93 -20.17 -8.44 13.77
N TYR A 94 -19.38 -7.72 12.98
CA TYR A 94 -18.92 -6.36 13.27
C TYR A 94 -19.60 -5.35 12.36
N TRP A 95 -20.00 -4.20 12.91
CA TRP A 95 -20.40 -3.02 12.14
C TRP A 95 -20.07 -1.73 12.89
N GLU A 96 -20.05 -0.62 12.16
CA GLU A 96 -19.79 0.71 12.70
C GLU A 96 -21.03 1.59 12.55
N GLU A 97 -21.32 2.40 13.57
CA GLU A 97 -22.42 3.36 13.58
C GLU A 97 -21.91 4.73 14.03
N THR A 98 -22.17 5.77 13.25
CA THR A 98 -21.72 7.13 13.58
C THR A 98 -22.85 7.89 14.25
N ASP A 99 -22.58 8.45 15.43
CA ASP A 99 -23.52 9.28 16.19
C ASP A 99 -22.94 10.69 16.36
N ALA A 100 -23.40 11.62 15.50
CA ALA A 100 -23.02 13.03 15.43
C ALA A 100 -21.51 13.33 15.43
N VAL A 101 -20.85 13.23 16.60
CA VAL A 101 -19.42 13.52 16.83
C VAL A 101 -18.60 12.30 17.27
N ASN A 102 -19.23 11.13 17.35
CA ASN A 102 -18.67 9.86 17.86
C ASN A 102 -18.89 8.70 16.89
N LEU A 103 -18.06 7.66 17.01
CA LEU A 103 -18.16 6.42 16.25
C LEU A 103 -18.31 5.23 17.21
N TRP A 104 -19.33 4.42 17.02
CA TRP A 104 -19.56 3.19 17.75
C TRP A 104 -19.14 1.99 16.93
N GLY A 105 -18.28 1.15 17.50
CA GLY A 105 -18.00 -0.20 17.00
C GLY A 105 -18.89 -1.20 17.71
N HIS A 106 -19.63 -1.99 16.94
CA HIS A 106 -20.55 -3.00 17.47
C HIS A 106 -20.10 -4.40 17.09
N TRP A 107 -20.09 -5.29 18.08
CA TRP A 107 -19.79 -6.72 17.93
C TRP A 107 -20.97 -7.54 18.42
N ARG A 108 -21.52 -8.37 17.54
CA ARG A 108 -22.56 -9.35 17.88
C ARG A 108 -22.05 -10.77 17.68
N VAL A 109 -22.04 -11.55 18.75
CA VAL A 109 -21.59 -12.94 18.73
C VAL A 109 -22.57 -13.78 17.90
N ALA A 110 -22.04 -14.50 16.92
CA ALA A 110 -22.82 -15.35 16.02
C ALA A 110 -23.37 -16.60 16.74
N ASP A 111 -24.41 -17.20 16.17
CA ASP A 111 -25.08 -18.35 16.78
C ASP A 111 -24.32 -19.68 16.62
N THR A 112 -23.24 -19.70 15.84
CA THR A 112 -22.35 -20.85 15.64
C THR A 112 -21.23 -20.92 16.68
N PRO A 113 -21.07 -22.04 17.43
CA PRO A 113 -19.95 -22.23 18.35
C PRO A 113 -18.61 -22.46 17.61
N PRO A 114 -17.46 -22.16 18.23
CA PRO A 114 -17.29 -21.66 19.60
C PRO A 114 -17.48 -20.14 19.73
N ALA A 115 -18.13 -19.71 20.82
CA ALA A 115 -18.23 -18.29 21.18
C ALA A 115 -16.82 -17.71 21.47
N PRO A 116 -16.51 -16.52 20.96
CA PRO A 116 -15.19 -15.92 21.12
C PRO A 116 -14.96 -15.51 22.58
N ARG A 117 -13.83 -15.96 23.15
CA ARG A 117 -13.38 -15.52 24.48
C ARG A 117 -12.71 -14.15 24.46
N ARG A 118 -12.26 -13.68 23.28
CA ARG A 118 -11.60 -12.39 23.11
C ARG A 118 -11.98 -11.75 21.79
N ILE A 119 -12.26 -10.45 21.81
CA ILE A 119 -12.41 -9.62 20.62
C ILE A 119 -11.15 -8.77 20.46
N ARG A 120 -10.59 -8.75 19.25
CA ARG A 120 -9.41 -7.96 18.89
C ARG A 120 -9.77 -6.93 17.83
N TYR A 121 -9.46 -5.69 18.12
CA TYR A 121 -9.67 -4.56 17.23
C TYR A 121 -8.39 -3.72 17.19
N ALA A 122 -7.89 -3.39 16.01
CA ALA A 122 -6.67 -2.60 15.85
C ALA A 122 -6.91 -1.42 14.94
N TYR A 123 -6.23 -0.30 15.22
CA TYR A 123 -6.24 0.86 14.37
C TYR A 123 -4.91 1.59 14.40
N THR A 124 -4.58 2.22 13.29
CA THR A 124 -3.39 3.07 13.16
C THR A 124 -3.81 4.52 13.06
N VAL A 125 -3.14 5.39 13.81
CA VAL A 125 -3.48 6.80 13.90
C VAL A 125 -2.23 7.67 13.71
N GLN A 126 -2.38 8.71 12.91
CA GLN A 126 -1.49 9.86 12.84
C GLN A 126 -2.04 10.96 13.73
N ILE A 127 -1.23 11.52 14.62
CA ILE A 127 -1.64 12.59 15.55
C ILE A 127 -0.69 13.77 15.42
N ALA A 128 -1.25 14.95 15.23
CA ALA A 128 -0.52 16.21 15.27
C ALA A 128 -0.48 16.77 16.71
N GLU A 129 0.64 17.41 17.05
CA GLU A 129 0.69 18.29 18.20
C GLU A 129 -0.12 19.56 17.91
N VAL A 130 -1.00 19.95 18.84
CA VAL A 130 -1.83 21.15 18.69
C VAL A 130 -1.37 22.20 19.68
N ARG A 131 -1.00 23.38 19.16
CA ARG A 131 -0.76 24.61 19.94
C ARG A 131 -1.73 25.66 19.44
N THR A 132 -2.79 25.90 20.22
CA THR A 132 -3.79 26.91 19.90
C THR A 132 -3.48 28.15 20.72
N ALA A 133 -3.19 29.27 20.05
CA ALA A 133 -3.08 30.55 20.73
C ALA A 133 -4.44 30.89 21.36
N LEU A 134 -4.44 31.21 22.66
CA LEU A 134 -5.66 31.63 23.35
C LEU A 134 -6.12 32.97 22.78
N PRO A 135 -7.34 33.07 22.23
CA PRO A 135 -7.78 34.27 21.56
C PRO A 135 -8.16 35.35 22.57
N GLN A 136 -7.77 36.59 22.27
CA GLN A 136 -7.86 37.74 23.17
C GLN A 136 -9.17 38.51 22.98
N HIS A 137 -10.29 37.79 22.79
CA HIS A 137 -11.60 38.42 22.64
C HIS A 137 -12.11 39.01 23.96
N ALA A 138 -12.99 40.01 23.86
CA ALA A 138 -13.68 40.56 25.01
C ALA A 138 -14.52 39.46 25.69
N PHE A 139 -14.47 39.44 27.02
CA PHE A 139 -15.20 38.50 27.87
C PHE A 139 -15.87 39.28 29.00
N PRO A 140 -17.12 38.96 29.40
CA PRO A 140 -17.97 37.86 28.93
C PRO A 140 -18.52 38.02 27.51
N PHE A 141 -18.93 36.91 26.90
CA PHE A 141 -19.53 36.94 25.56
C PHE A 141 -20.91 37.59 25.57
N GLN A 142 -21.19 38.45 24.58
CA GLN A 142 -22.54 39.00 24.36
C GLN A 142 -23.45 38.02 23.62
N THR A 143 -22.90 37.24 22.68
CA THR A 143 -23.62 36.26 21.87
C THR A 143 -22.76 35.04 21.62
N VAL A 144 -23.36 33.86 21.70
CA VAL A 144 -22.71 32.57 21.42
C VAL A 144 -23.26 32.01 20.10
N ALA A 145 -22.40 31.40 19.28
CA ALA A 145 -22.82 30.79 18.01
C ALA A 145 -23.87 29.69 18.24
N ALA A 146 -24.88 29.60 17.37
CA ALA A 146 -25.98 28.64 17.49
C ALA A 146 -25.49 27.18 17.60
N GLU A 147 -24.43 26.84 16.86
CA GLU A 147 -23.78 25.52 16.86
C GLU A 147 -23.19 25.14 18.23
N ALA A 148 -22.87 26.12 19.07
CA ALA A 148 -22.22 25.92 20.36
C ALA A 148 -23.21 25.89 21.54
N LEU A 149 -24.47 26.27 21.32
CA LEU A 149 -25.50 26.33 22.37
C LEU A 149 -25.70 24.99 23.12
N PRO A 150 -25.71 23.81 22.47
CA PRO A 150 -25.84 22.54 23.20
C PRO A 150 -24.72 22.30 24.22
N TYR A 151 -23.55 22.89 24.01
CA TYR A 151 -22.37 22.73 24.87
C TYR A 151 -22.35 23.70 26.06
N LEU A 152 -23.42 24.47 26.27
CA LEU A 152 -23.65 25.25 27.49
C LEU A 152 -24.61 24.55 28.46
N ALA A 153 -25.38 23.55 27.97
CA ALA A 153 -26.35 22.85 28.79
C ALA A 153 -25.68 22.04 29.91
N ALA A 154 -26.34 21.97 31.06
CA ALA A 154 -25.95 21.07 32.15
C ALA A 154 -26.24 19.60 31.78
N SER A 155 -25.51 18.68 32.37
CA SER A 155 -25.75 17.24 32.28
C SER A 155 -25.65 16.59 33.66
N GLU A 156 -26.10 15.34 33.80
CA GLU A 156 -26.15 14.62 35.08
C GLU A 156 -24.85 14.70 35.90
N MET A 157 -23.69 14.54 35.23
CA MET A 157 -22.36 14.58 35.86
C MET A 157 -21.66 15.97 35.79
N ILE A 158 -22.26 16.95 35.10
CA ILE A 158 -21.70 18.29 34.84
C ILE A 158 -22.80 19.32 35.10
N GLN A 159 -23.03 19.63 36.37
CA GLN A 159 -24.18 20.42 36.84
C GLN A 159 -23.93 21.94 36.77
N SER A 160 -23.58 22.46 35.59
CA SER A 160 -23.18 23.87 35.38
C SER A 160 -24.24 24.93 35.71
N ASP A 161 -25.49 24.51 35.86
CA ASP A 161 -26.64 25.31 36.27
C ASP A 161 -26.75 25.49 37.80
N MET A 162 -25.97 24.74 38.58
CA MET A 162 -26.00 24.84 40.04
C MET A 162 -25.47 26.20 40.53
N PRO A 163 -26.20 26.91 41.41
CA PRO A 163 -25.79 28.22 41.91
C PRO A 163 -24.40 28.25 42.55
N GLN A 164 -24.03 27.16 43.24
CA GLN A 164 -22.73 27.00 43.88
C GLN A 164 -21.57 26.97 42.87
N ILE A 165 -21.78 26.34 41.71
CA ILE A 165 -20.78 26.28 40.63
C ILE A 165 -20.70 27.64 39.93
N GLN A 166 -21.85 28.26 39.64
CA GLN A 166 -21.91 29.58 39.01
C GLN A 166 -21.21 30.65 39.85
N GLN A 167 -21.49 30.72 41.16
CA GLN A 167 -20.87 31.69 42.05
C GLN A 167 -19.34 31.55 42.07
N ARG A 168 -18.83 30.32 42.22
CA ARG A 168 -17.38 30.03 42.23
C ARG A 168 -16.73 30.34 40.88
N ALA A 169 -17.39 29.99 39.78
CA ALA A 169 -16.87 30.24 38.44
C ALA A 169 -16.78 31.74 38.14
N TRP A 170 -17.82 32.52 38.48
CA TRP A 170 -17.81 33.99 38.34
C TRP A 170 -16.81 34.68 39.25
N GLN A 171 -16.62 34.18 40.48
CA GLN A 171 -15.57 34.67 41.38
C GLN A 171 -14.17 34.47 40.81
N ALA A 172 -13.92 33.32 40.15
CA ALA A 172 -12.62 33.03 39.53
C ALA A 172 -12.30 33.97 38.35
N VAL A 173 -13.31 34.46 37.61
CA VAL A 173 -13.13 35.33 36.44
C VAL A 173 -13.38 36.82 36.71
N GLN A 174 -13.56 37.22 37.98
CA GLN A 174 -13.96 38.59 38.36
C GLN A 174 -13.02 39.71 37.83
N HIS A 175 -11.75 39.38 37.55
CA HIS A 175 -10.75 40.31 37.02
C HIS A 175 -10.39 40.04 35.54
N ALA A 176 -11.08 39.11 34.89
CA ALA A 176 -10.80 38.72 33.52
C ALA A 176 -11.71 39.49 32.54
N GLY A 177 -11.24 40.63 32.02
CA GLY A 177 -11.93 41.35 30.94
C GLY A 177 -11.68 40.77 29.53
N ARG A 178 -10.84 39.74 29.42
CA ARG A 178 -10.48 39.07 28.17
C ARG A 178 -10.59 37.56 28.34
N LEU A 179 -10.94 36.89 27.25
CA LEU A 179 -11.23 35.46 27.26
C LEU A 179 -10.00 34.59 27.59
N ASP A 180 -8.82 34.96 27.12
CA ASP A 180 -7.56 34.29 27.47
C ASP A 180 -7.34 34.27 28.99
N ARG A 181 -7.57 35.41 29.66
CA ARG A 181 -7.49 35.53 31.12
C ARG A 181 -8.58 34.73 31.84
N ALA A 182 -9.79 34.68 31.28
CA ALA A 182 -10.88 33.90 31.86
C ALA A 182 -10.57 32.39 31.80
N LEU A 183 -10.06 31.91 30.66
CA LEU A 183 -9.63 30.52 30.48
C LEU A 183 -8.46 30.17 31.40
N GLU A 184 -7.44 31.03 31.51
CA GLU A 184 -6.31 30.86 32.44
C GLU A 184 -6.78 30.75 33.89
N ALA A 185 -7.68 31.64 34.33
CA ALA A 185 -8.19 31.67 35.69
C ALA A 185 -9.02 30.42 36.05
N LEU A 186 -9.96 30.03 35.18
CA LEU A 186 -10.79 28.84 35.39
C LEU A 186 -9.98 27.54 35.33
N TYR A 187 -9.03 27.46 34.39
CA TYR A 187 -8.10 26.36 34.31
C TYR A 187 -7.24 26.26 35.57
N GLY A 188 -6.62 27.37 36.00
CA GLY A 188 -5.78 27.43 37.18
C GLY A 188 -6.53 27.07 38.46
N TYR A 189 -7.79 27.53 38.58
CA TYR A 189 -8.68 27.20 39.69
C TYR A 189 -8.86 25.69 39.86
N VAL A 190 -9.20 24.98 38.78
CA VAL A 190 -9.43 23.52 38.83
C VAL A 190 -8.12 22.72 38.84
N ALA A 191 -7.08 23.19 38.16
CA ALA A 191 -5.77 22.54 38.13
C ALA A 191 -5.15 22.45 39.54
N GLY A 192 -5.39 23.46 40.39
CA GLY A 192 -4.92 23.53 41.77
C GLY A 192 -5.53 22.49 42.73
N PHE A 193 -6.59 21.78 42.34
CA PHE A 193 -7.24 20.78 43.18
C PHE A 193 -6.33 19.59 43.49
N ALA A 194 -6.50 18.97 44.65
CA ALA A 194 -5.73 17.79 45.02
C ALA A 194 -6.11 16.55 44.16
N ALA A 195 -5.21 15.58 44.06
CA ALA A 195 -5.52 14.29 43.44
C ALA A 195 -6.48 13.45 44.32
N ALA A 196 -7.34 12.64 43.70
CA ALA A 196 -8.25 11.73 44.41
C ALA A 196 -7.50 10.72 45.29
N ARG A 197 -8.12 10.36 46.42
CA ARG A 197 -7.63 9.32 47.34
C ARG A 197 -8.19 7.95 46.95
N PRO A 198 -7.49 6.85 47.31
CA PRO A 198 -8.05 5.51 47.18
C PRO A 198 -9.38 5.41 47.96
N GLY A 199 -10.48 5.07 47.28
CA GLY A 199 -11.81 4.97 47.87
C GLY A 199 -12.75 6.16 47.61
N ASP A 200 -12.27 7.25 47.01
CA ASP A 200 -13.14 8.36 46.57
C ASP A 200 -14.07 7.88 45.43
N THR A 201 -15.38 7.84 45.67
CA THR A 201 -16.39 7.38 44.70
C THR A 201 -17.01 8.52 43.89
N ALA A 202 -16.99 9.74 44.43
CA ALA A 202 -17.60 10.90 43.79
C ALA A 202 -16.72 11.43 42.65
N SER A 203 -17.31 11.53 41.45
CA SER A 203 -16.60 11.95 40.22
C SER A 203 -17.37 12.97 39.39
N ASP A 204 -18.53 13.43 39.86
CA ASP A 204 -19.29 14.51 39.24
C ASP A 204 -18.67 15.89 39.55
N ALA A 205 -19.06 16.90 38.75
CA ALA A 205 -18.46 18.23 38.83
C ALA A 205 -18.67 18.91 40.19
N LEU A 206 -19.87 18.81 40.76
CA LEU A 206 -20.21 19.45 42.03
C LEU A 206 -19.39 18.87 43.19
N ALA A 207 -19.31 17.54 43.28
CA ALA A 207 -18.53 16.87 44.31
C ALA A 207 -17.06 17.26 44.24
N VAL A 208 -16.47 17.28 43.04
CA VAL A 208 -15.06 17.63 42.83
C VAL A 208 -14.78 19.10 43.18
N LEU A 209 -15.68 20.02 42.83
CA LEU A 209 -15.56 21.44 43.18
C LEU A 209 -15.72 21.67 44.69
N SER A 210 -16.64 20.96 45.35
CA SER A 210 -16.85 21.09 46.80
C SER A 210 -15.69 20.53 47.62
N ALA A 211 -15.12 19.41 47.18
CA ALA A 211 -14.01 18.74 47.85
C ALA A 211 -12.64 19.30 47.47
N GLU A 212 -12.56 20.15 46.44
CA GLU A 212 -11.33 20.65 45.81
C GLU A 212 -10.33 19.52 45.53
N ARG A 213 -10.88 18.37 45.14
CA ARG A 213 -10.16 17.12 44.95
C ARG A 213 -10.88 16.28 43.90
N GLY A 214 -10.10 15.66 43.01
CA GLY A 214 -10.69 14.75 42.04
C GLY A 214 -9.65 13.99 41.21
N GLY A 215 -10.09 12.87 40.64
CA GLY A 215 -9.34 12.15 39.60
C GLY A 215 -9.37 12.90 38.27
N ARG A 216 -8.70 12.36 37.24
CA ARG A 216 -8.65 12.99 35.90
C ARG A 216 -10.04 13.29 35.31
N ALA A 217 -10.94 12.31 35.35
CA ALA A 217 -12.32 12.46 34.87
C ALA A 217 -13.08 13.54 35.67
N GLY A 218 -12.98 13.50 37.00
CA GLY A 218 -13.65 14.45 37.88
C GLY A 218 -13.16 15.90 37.69
N LYS A 219 -11.85 16.11 37.59
CA LYS A 219 -11.28 17.43 37.31
C LYS A 219 -11.68 17.96 35.94
N ALA A 220 -11.70 17.11 34.91
CA ALA A 220 -12.17 17.51 33.58
C ALA A 220 -13.67 17.90 33.60
N ARG A 221 -14.53 17.14 34.29
CA ARG A 221 -15.96 17.48 34.49
C ARG A 221 -16.14 18.80 35.24
N ALA A 222 -15.39 18.99 36.33
CA ALA A 222 -15.40 20.24 37.08
C ALA A 222 -15.00 21.43 36.21
N LEU A 223 -13.97 21.27 35.37
CA LEU A 223 -13.54 22.32 34.43
C LEU A 223 -14.62 22.64 33.39
N VAL A 224 -15.24 21.62 32.78
CA VAL A 224 -16.35 21.84 31.84
C VAL A 224 -17.52 22.54 32.53
N ALA A 225 -17.84 22.18 33.77
CA ALA A 225 -18.94 22.80 34.53
C ALA A 225 -18.69 24.29 34.77
N VAL A 226 -17.49 24.68 35.23
CA VAL A 226 -17.18 26.09 35.49
C VAL A 226 -17.07 26.91 34.20
N LEU A 227 -16.60 26.32 33.09
CA LEU A 227 -16.59 26.97 31.78
C LEU A 227 -18.02 27.27 31.29
N ARG A 228 -18.91 26.27 31.34
CA ARG A 228 -20.32 26.42 30.97
C ARG A 228 -21.04 27.44 31.84
N ALA A 229 -20.75 27.46 33.14
CA ALA A 229 -21.36 28.35 34.12
C ALA A 229 -21.08 29.85 33.85
N VAL A 230 -19.97 30.18 33.20
CA VAL A 230 -19.63 31.57 32.80
C VAL A 230 -19.93 31.86 31.33
N GLY A 231 -20.65 30.97 30.65
CA GLY A 231 -21.07 31.14 29.26
C GLY A 231 -20.02 30.74 28.21
N ILE A 232 -18.97 29.99 28.57
CA ILE A 232 -18.02 29.42 27.61
C ILE A 232 -18.48 28.00 27.24
N PRO A 233 -18.88 27.74 25.98
CA PRO A 233 -19.33 26.41 25.58
C PRO A 233 -18.19 25.42 25.70
N ALA A 234 -18.42 24.30 26.37
CA ALA A 234 -17.37 23.32 26.66
C ALA A 234 -17.88 21.89 26.59
N ARG A 235 -17.01 20.95 26.26
CA ARG A 235 -17.33 19.51 26.21
C ARG A 235 -16.22 18.66 26.80
N MET A 236 -16.61 17.48 27.27
CA MET A 236 -15.66 16.44 27.69
C MET A 236 -15.11 15.70 26.48
N VAL A 237 -13.87 15.21 26.59
CA VAL A 237 -13.27 14.29 25.64
C VAL A 237 -12.64 13.13 26.39
N GLY A 238 -13.05 11.92 26.02
CA GLY A 238 -12.49 10.68 26.53
C GLY A 238 -11.47 10.11 25.55
N GLY A 239 -10.32 9.71 26.05
CA GLY A 239 -9.20 9.28 25.22
C GLY A 239 -8.23 8.34 25.91
N ILE A 240 -7.07 8.15 25.29
CA ILE A 240 -5.96 7.36 25.86
C ILE A 240 -4.64 8.08 25.68
N ARG A 241 -3.70 7.81 26.59
CA ARG A 241 -2.31 8.27 26.50
C ARG A 241 -1.44 7.20 25.85
N LEU A 242 -0.76 7.58 24.78
CA LEU A 242 0.00 6.67 23.92
C LEU A 242 1.47 6.51 24.33
N GLY A 243 2.07 7.52 24.97
CA GLY A 243 3.47 7.51 25.41
C GLY A 243 3.78 8.57 26.47
N ASP A 244 5.03 8.63 26.92
CA ASP A 244 5.52 9.68 27.83
C ASP A 244 5.68 11.05 27.12
N GLU A 245 6.10 12.08 27.83
CA GLU A 245 6.19 13.46 27.30
C GLU A 245 7.25 13.64 26.20
N ARG A 246 8.21 12.71 26.09
CA ARG A 246 9.21 12.66 25.00
C ARG A 246 8.72 11.75 23.85
N GLY A 247 7.53 11.18 23.97
CA GLY A 247 6.96 10.18 23.06
C GLY A 247 7.65 8.82 23.17
N ASN A 248 8.39 8.54 24.23
CA ASN A 248 8.95 7.22 24.50
C ASN A 248 7.89 6.34 25.20
N VAL A 249 7.97 5.04 24.94
CA VAL A 249 7.15 4.04 25.64
C VAL A 249 7.94 3.61 26.87
N SER A 250 7.79 4.31 28.00
CA SER A 250 8.48 3.95 29.24
C SER A 250 7.97 2.60 29.76
N SER A 251 8.86 1.61 29.89
CA SER A 251 8.60 0.33 30.57
C SER A 251 8.37 0.58 32.05
N THR A 252 7.19 0.28 32.57
CA THR A 252 6.98 0.19 34.02
C THR A 252 7.79 -0.98 34.58
N PRO A 253 8.59 -0.80 35.63
CA PRO A 253 9.37 -1.88 36.22
C PRO A 253 8.45 -2.69 37.14
N HIS A 254 7.93 -3.85 36.72
CA HIS A 254 7.45 -4.93 37.63
C HIS A 254 7.09 -6.26 36.95
N GLU A 255 7.46 -6.52 35.69
CA GLU A 255 7.33 -7.87 35.09
C GLU A 255 8.70 -8.39 34.61
N PRO A 256 9.02 -9.69 34.85
CA PRO A 256 10.32 -10.24 34.50
C PRO A 256 10.58 -10.18 33.00
N VAL A 257 11.79 -9.73 32.68
CA VAL A 257 12.34 -9.62 31.33
C VAL A 257 12.70 -11.01 30.85
N ASP A 258 11.86 -11.63 30.00
CA ASP A 258 12.24 -12.75 29.12
C ASP A 258 11.23 -13.02 27.97
N THR A 259 10.40 -12.06 27.56
CA THR A 259 9.45 -12.28 26.44
C THR A 259 9.23 -11.01 25.62
N PHE A 260 9.74 -11.00 24.38
CA PHE A 260 9.52 -10.05 23.25
C PHE A 260 9.57 -8.53 23.55
N PRO A 261 10.45 -7.75 22.88
CA PRO A 261 10.64 -6.35 23.24
C PRO A 261 9.51 -5.43 22.71
N LEU A 262 9.07 -4.46 23.55
CA LEU A 262 8.35 -3.20 23.24
C LEU A 262 6.79 -3.19 23.14
N LEU A 263 6.03 -3.76 24.08
CA LEU A 263 4.56 -3.58 24.13
C LEU A 263 4.07 -3.08 25.50
N ARG A 264 3.42 -1.89 25.57
CA ARG A 264 2.78 -1.38 26.79
C ARG A 264 1.32 -1.83 26.84
N ARG A 265 0.93 -2.59 27.87
CA ARG A 265 -0.48 -2.83 28.23
C ARG A 265 -0.96 -1.74 29.18
N THR A 266 -2.03 -1.04 28.84
CA THR A 266 -2.66 -0.06 29.73
C THR A 266 -4.17 -0.19 29.77
N ARG A 267 -4.75 0.05 30.95
CA ARG A 267 -6.19 0.18 31.19
C ARG A 267 -6.62 1.64 31.40
N THR A 268 -5.68 2.59 31.33
CA THR A 268 -5.91 3.96 31.77
C THR A 268 -6.51 4.79 30.65
N THR A 269 -7.83 5.00 30.73
CA THR A 269 -8.52 6.06 29.97
C THR A 269 -8.18 7.43 30.56
N MET A 270 -8.07 8.42 29.68
CA MET A 270 -7.72 9.80 29.98
C MET A 270 -8.90 10.69 29.63
N TYR A 271 -9.02 11.83 30.32
CA TYR A 271 -10.13 12.75 30.15
C TYR A 271 -9.59 14.17 30.17
N TRP A 272 -10.07 15.01 29.24
CA TRP A 272 -9.80 16.44 29.21
C TRP A 272 -11.04 17.21 28.75
N ALA A 273 -11.01 18.52 28.89
CA ALA A 273 -12.05 19.43 28.43
C ALA A 273 -11.65 20.07 27.10
N GLU A 274 -12.62 20.35 26.24
CA GLU A 274 -12.45 21.24 25.09
C GLU A 274 -13.41 22.43 25.24
N ALA A 275 -12.89 23.64 25.11
CA ALA A 275 -13.68 24.88 25.12
C ALA A 275 -13.85 25.41 23.69
N PHE A 276 -15.06 25.77 23.29
CA PHE A 276 -15.36 26.32 21.98
C PHE A 276 -15.12 27.82 21.95
N VAL A 277 -14.16 28.25 21.14
CA VAL A 277 -13.71 29.64 21.09
C VAL A 277 -13.31 30.04 19.67
N GLY A 278 -13.81 31.18 19.17
CA GLY A 278 -13.36 31.74 17.89
C GLY A 278 -13.53 30.77 16.70
N ARG A 279 -14.59 29.94 16.74
CA ARG A 279 -14.89 28.85 15.79
C ARG A 279 -13.96 27.62 15.88
N SER A 280 -13.15 27.49 16.93
CA SER A 280 -12.24 26.36 17.16
C SER A 280 -12.42 25.75 18.54
N TRP A 281 -12.08 24.47 18.71
CA TRP A 281 -12.07 23.81 20.01
C TRP A 281 -10.67 23.87 20.63
N VAL A 282 -10.56 24.46 21.82
CA VAL A 282 -9.31 24.62 22.56
C VAL A 282 -9.21 23.51 23.62
N PRO A 283 -8.19 22.64 23.60
CA PRO A 283 -8.03 21.58 24.58
C PRO A 283 -7.49 22.11 25.92
N LEU A 284 -8.02 21.59 27.02
CA LEU A 284 -7.72 21.97 28.40
C LEU A 284 -7.67 20.70 29.27
N ASP A 285 -6.47 20.29 29.71
CA ASP A 285 -6.27 19.14 30.61
C ASP A 285 -5.75 19.63 31.98
N PRO A 286 -6.63 19.87 32.97
CA PRO A 286 -6.23 20.37 34.30
C PRO A 286 -5.45 19.36 35.12
N ALA A 287 -5.50 18.06 34.77
CA ALA A 287 -4.76 17.02 35.47
C ALA A 287 -3.40 16.72 34.80
N GLY A 288 -3.31 16.92 33.48
CA GLY A 288 -2.09 16.78 32.69
C GLY A 288 -1.24 18.04 32.62
N GLY A 289 -1.76 19.21 33.01
CA GLY A 289 -1.00 20.45 33.01
C GLY A 289 -1.01 21.17 31.66
N TYR A 290 -2.02 20.92 30.81
CA TYR A 290 -2.05 21.45 29.45
C TYR A 290 -3.19 22.46 29.23
N LEU A 291 -2.85 23.68 28.82
CA LEU A 291 -3.78 24.77 28.51
C LEU A 291 -3.56 25.24 27.07
N GLY A 292 -4.52 25.01 26.17
CA GLY A 292 -4.41 25.40 24.76
C GLY A 292 -3.34 24.64 23.96
N TRP A 293 -2.63 23.73 24.61
CA TRP A 293 -1.64 22.85 24.03
C TRP A 293 -2.06 21.41 24.31
N LEU A 294 -1.84 20.48 23.37
CA LEU A 294 -2.01 19.06 23.65
C LEU A 294 -0.99 18.25 22.84
N PRO A 295 -0.16 17.40 23.49
CA PRO A 295 0.91 16.69 22.80
C PRO A 295 0.36 15.61 21.87
N ASN A 296 1.18 15.18 20.91
CA ASN A 296 0.84 14.12 19.94
C ASN A 296 0.76 12.70 20.55
N THR A 297 0.77 12.60 21.87
CA THR A 297 0.60 11.36 22.66
C THR A 297 -0.82 11.20 23.22
N TYR A 298 -1.70 12.18 23.03
CA TYR A 298 -3.09 12.13 23.48
C TYR A 298 -4.02 11.82 22.31
N LEU A 299 -4.65 10.65 22.34
CA LEU A 299 -5.63 10.22 21.33
C LEU A 299 -7.06 10.39 21.86
N ALA A 300 -7.91 11.08 21.11
CA ALA A 300 -9.33 11.16 21.41
C ALA A 300 -10.04 9.90 20.89
N LEU A 301 -10.77 9.22 21.77
CA LEU A 301 -11.65 8.10 21.41
C LEU A 301 -13.08 8.59 21.17
N TYR A 302 -13.58 9.50 22.02
CA TYR A 302 -14.93 10.03 21.93
C TYR A 302 -15.06 11.40 22.59
N ARG A 303 -16.16 12.07 22.31
CA ARG A 303 -16.56 13.37 22.84
C ARG A 303 -17.86 13.23 23.62
N ASN A 304 -18.06 14.15 24.55
CA ASN A 304 -19.10 14.13 25.59
C ASN A 304 -18.83 13.07 26.67
N ASP A 305 -19.56 13.16 27.78
CA ASP A 305 -19.39 12.29 28.94
C ASP A 305 -20.19 10.99 28.74
N LEU A 306 -19.66 10.11 27.88
CA LEU A 306 -20.28 8.82 27.53
C LEU A 306 -19.48 7.65 28.09
N PRO A 307 -20.11 6.52 28.43
CA PRO A 307 -19.40 5.31 28.80
C PRO A 307 -18.66 4.73 27.58
N LEU A 308 -17.37 4.42 27.74
CA LEU A 308 -16.53 3.86 26.66
C LEU A 308 -17.06 2.53 26.09
N LEU A 309 -17.70 1.72 26.93
CA LEU A 309 -18.21 0.38 26.59
C LEU A 309 -19.68 0.25 26.97
N GLY A 310 -20.47 -0.38 26.09
CA GLY A 310 -21.81 -0.86 26.37
C GLY A 310 -21.92 -2.34 26.02
N HIS A 311 -22.62 -3.14 26.82
CA HIS A 311 -22.76 -4.58 26.57
C HIS A 311 -24.11 -5.12 27.08
N THR A 312 -24.47 -6.30 26.58
CA THR A 312 -25.66 -7.03 27.05
C THR A 312 -25.56 -7.33 28.56
N ARG A 313 -26.69 -7.26 29.27
CA ARG A 313 -26.76 -7.56 30.72
C ARG A 313 -26.21 -8.98 30.98
N GLN A 314 -25.50 -9.18 32.10
CA GLN A 314 -24.88 -10.45 32.55
C GLN A 314 -23.57 -10.88 31.86
N VAL A 315 -23.03 -10.10 30.92
CA VAL A 315 -21.69 -10.33 30.33
C VAL A 315 -20.69 -9.41 30.99
N SER A 316 -19.55 -9.94 31.47
CA SER A 316 -18.45 -9.10 31.94
C SER A 316 -17.39 -8.95 30.84
N VAL A 317 -17.03 -7.70 30.56
CA VAL A 317 -16.07 -7.31 29.53
C VAL A 317 -14.88 -6.64 30.22
N ASP A 318 -13.71 -7.28 30.16
CA ASP A 318 -12.44 -6.64 30.52
C ASP A 318 -11.74 -6.12 29.26
N TYR A 319 -11.12 -4.96 29.32
CA TYR A 319 -10.44 -4.38 28.15
C TYR A 319 -9.00 -3.99 28.45
N SER A 320 -8.16 -4.02 27.42
CA SER A 320 -6.79 -3.53 27.48
C SER A 320 -6.36 -2.93 26.15
N PHE A 321 -5.53 -1.89 26.24
CA PHE A 321 -4.87 -1.28 25.08
C PHE A 321 -3.42 -1.73 25.04
N VAL A 322 -2.99 -2.18 23.87
CA VAL A 322 -1.59 -2.45 23.54
C VAL A 322 -1.14 -1.40 22.53
N ILE A 323 -0.16 -0.59 22.92
CA ILE A 323 0.21 0.62 22.18
C ILE A 323 1.66 0.54 21.71
N ARG A 324 1.90 0.92 20.45
CA ARG A 324 3.22 0.97 19.84
C ARG A 324 3.40 2.26 19.04
N ARG A 325 4.51 2.98 19.25
CA ARG A 325 4.88 4.13 18.40
C ARG A 325 5.45 3.63 17.08
N LEU A 326 5.07 4.28 15.99
CA LEU A 326 5.54 3.97 14.63
C LEU A 326 6.46 5.10 14.15
N SER A 327 7.48 4.74 13.38
CA SER A 327 8.17 5.73 12.55
C SER A 327 7.21 6.21 11.44
N PRO A 328 7.40 7.44 10.90
CA PRO A 328 6.59 7.94 9.79
C PRO A 328 6.54 6.98 8.58
N SER A 329 7.65 6.28 8.30
CA SER A 329 7.70 5.22 7.29
C SER A 329 6.90 3.98 7.71
N ALA A 330 6.99 3.53 8.97
CA ALA A 330 6.25 2.37 9.48
C ALA A 330 4.72 2.57 9.50
N ALA A 331 4.24 3.83 9.51
CA ALA A 331 2.82 4.13 9.47
C ALA A 331 2.25 4.23 8.06
N LEU A 332 3.07 4.70 7.11
CA LEU A 332 2.82 4.57 5.67
C LEU A 332 2.96 3.10 5.22
N ASP A 333 3.81 2.33 5.89
CA ASP A 333 3.92 0.87 5.77
C ASP A 333 2.74 0.13 6.42
N ILE A 334 2.01 0.65 7.42
CA ILE A 334 0.75 -0.02 7.81
C ILE A 334 -0.31 0.13 6.70
N ASP A 335 -0.18 1.15 5.87
CA ASP A 335 -0.91 1.31 4.61
C ASP A 335 -0.31 0.46 3.46
N ALA A 336 0.93 -0.03 3.57
CA ALA A 336 1.69 -0.62 2.43
C ALA A 336 2.40 -1.99 2.66
N THR A 337 2.55 -2.51 3.88
CA THR A 337 3.29 -3.75 4.22
C THR A 337 2.82 -4.41 5.57
N PRO A 338 2.54 -5.73 5.60
CA PRO A 338 2.29 -6.52 6.81
C PRO A 338 3.57 -6.91 7.57
N ARG A 339 3.49 -7.07 8.91
CA ARG A 339 4.50 -7.79 9.72
C ARG A 339 4.14 -9.28 9.87
N PRO A 340 5.14 -10.16 10.04
CA PRO A 340 5.01 -11.61 9.92
C PRO A 340 4.55 -12.23 11.24
N ASP A 341 3.25 -12.44 11.36
CA ASP A 341 2.62 -13.52 12.16
C ASP A 341 1.09 -13.53 12.00
N ASP A 342 0.52 -12.60 11.23
CA ASP A 342 -0.89 -12.58 10.87
C ASP A 342 -1.07 -13.18 9.45
N THR A 343 -1.14 -14.51 9.37
CA THR A 343 -1.79 -15.20 8.25
C THR A 343 -3.26 -14.80 8.31
N GLU A 344 -3.74 -14.16 7.25
CA GLU A 344 -5.07 -13.51 7.09
C GLU A 344 -5.09 -11.99 7.36
N SER A 345 -5.48 -11.24 6.32
CA SER A 345 -5.92 -9.83 6.27
C SER A 345 -4.90 -8.71 6.03
N HIS A 346 -4.30 -8.73 4.82
CA HIS A 346 -4.02 -7.50 4.06
C HIS A 346 -4.69 -7.61 2.68
N GLU A 347 -5.98 -7.28 2.63
CA GLU A 347 -6.74 -7.31 1.39
C GLU A 347 -6.57 -5.97 0.65
N HIS A 348 -5.67 -5.93 -0.34
CA HIS A 348 -5.61 -4.86 -1.37
C HIS A 348 -6.75 -4.99 -2.40
N PHE A 349 -7.82 -5.65 -1.99
CA PHE A 349 -8.96 -6.03 -2.79
C PHE A 349 -10.20 -5.86 -1.94
N TRP A 350 -11.26 -5.33 -2.53
CA TRP A 350 -12.54 -5.27 -1.83
C TRP A 350 -13.15 -6.66 -1.84
N ALA A 351 -13.36 -7.24 -0.66
CA ALA A 351 -14.02 -8.52 -0.49
C ALA A 351 -15.42 -8.34 0.10
N ALA A 352 -16.41 -9.00 -0.47
CA ALA A 352 -17.69 -9.19 0.18
C ALA A 352 -18.17 -10.63 -0.02
N SER A 353 -18.78 -11.20 1.01
CA SER A 353 -19.26 -12.58 1.00
C SER A 353 -20.72 -12.65 1.40
N ALA A 354 -21.41 -13.67 0.89
CA ALA A 354 -22.76 -14.04 1.27
C ALA A 354 -22.77 -15.53 1.61
N THR A 355 -23.23 -15.84 2.82
CA THR A 355 -23.39 -17.20 3.32
C THR A 355 -24.87 -17.56 3.42
N VAL A 356 -25.21 -18.81 3.10
CA VAL A 356 -26.57 -19.36 3.13
C VAL A 356 -26.59 -20.58 4.06
N ASP A 357 -27.54 -20.64 5.01
CA ASP A 357 -27.60 -21.64 6.10
C ASP A 357 -27.65 -23.12 5.64
N ARG A 358 -28.11 -23.39 4.42
CA ARG A 358 -28.11 -24.72 3.79
C ARG A 358 -27.49 -24.66 2.39
N SER A 359 -26.30 -24.09 2.31
CA SER A 359 -25.58 -24.02 1.04
C SER A 359 -25.23 -25.41 0.53
N ARG A 360 -25.48 -25.65 -0.76
CA ARG A 360 -25.09 -26.89 -1.45
C ARG A 360 -23.77 -26.73 -2.21
N ALA A 361 -23.28 -25.50 -2.43
CA ALA A 361 -22.06 -25.22 -3.18
C ALA A 361 -21.37 -23.91 -2.77
N SER A 362 -20.10 -23.76 -3.14
CA SER A 362 -19.30 -22.55 -2.99
C SER A 362 -18.91 -21.96 -4.36
N ALA A 363 -19.07 -20.64 -4.51
CA ALA A 363 -18.69 -19.92 -5.72
C ALA A 363 -17.84 -18.69 -5.39
N VAL A 364 -16.78 -18.47 -6.15
CA VAL A 364 -15.84 -17.36 -5.95
C VAL A 364 -15.78 -16.53 -7.22
N LEU A 365 -15.98 -15.22 -7.10
CA LEU A 365 -15.80 -14.25 -8.18
C LEU A 365 -14.56 -13.41 -7.92
N ILE A 366 -13.64 -13.37 -8.86
CA ILE A 366 -12.49 -12.47 -8.83
C ILE A 366 -12.61 -11.52 -10.04
N HIS A 367 -12.75 -10.22 -9.79
CA HIS A 367 -12.87 -9.20 -10.81
C HIS A 367 -11.65 -8.26 -10.82
N GLY A 368 -10.99 -8.15 -11.97
CA GLY A 368 -9.81 -7.33 -12.21
C GLY A 368 -10.10 -5.84 -12.45
N GLY A 369 -10.95 -5.23 -11.61
CA GLY A 369 -11.43 -3.85 -11.71
C GLY A 369 -12.27 -3.46 -10.49
N GLN A 370 -12.63 -2.19 -10.36
CA GLN A 370 -13.48 -1.73 -9.26
C GLN A 370 -14.95 -2.03 -9.55
N LEU A 371 -15.66 -2.55 -8.55
CA LEU A 371 -17.12 -2.75 -8.55
C LEU A 371 -17.76 -1.70 -7.64
N SER A 372 -18.90 -1.15 -8.05
CA SER A 372 -19.71 -0.30 -7.16
C SER A 372 -20.41 -1.15 -6.09
N ASP A 373 -20.74 -0.55 -4.95
CA ASP A 373 -21.46 -1.22 -3.85
C ASP A 373 -22.79 -1.83 -4.32
N HIS A 374 -23.50 -1.14 -5.22
CA HIS A 374 -24.74 -1.64 -5.82
C HIS A 374 -24.50 -2.90 -6.67
N GLN A 375 -23.45 -2.92 -7.50
CA GLN A 375 -23.10 -4.11 -8.29
C GLN A 375 -22.68 -5.27 -7.38
N LEU A 376 -21.92 -4.99 -6.32
CA LEU A 376 -21.48 -5.99 -5.36
C LEU A 376 -22.67 -6.64 -4.65
N GLN A 377 -23.62 -5.84 -4.16
CA GLN A 377 -24.85 -6.33 -3.54
C GLN A 377 -25.68 -7.17 -4.53
N LEU A 378 -25.85 -6.70 -5.77
CA LEU A 378 -26.60 -7.44 -6.79
C LEU A 378 -25.99 -8.82 -7.10
N LEU A 379 -24.66 -8.92 -7.16
CA LEU A 379 -23.95 -10.18 -7.39
C LEU A 379 -24.15 -11.17 -6.23
N LEU A 380 -24.11 -10.67 -4.99
CA LEU A 380 -24.33 -11.46 -3.78
C LEU A 380 -25.79 -11.90 -3.63
N ASP A 381 -26.75 -11.02 -3.91
CA ASP A 381 -28.19 -11.33 -3.85
C ASP A 381 -28.58 -12.41 -4.86
N ARG A 382 -27.99 -12.37 -6.07
CA ARG A 382 -28.16 -13.45 -7.07
C ARG A 382 -27.61 -14.79 -6.58
N ALA A 383 -26.49 -14.81 -5.86
CA ALA A 383 -25.95 -16.04 -5.27
C ALA A 383 -26.83 -16.57 -4.13
N ARG A 384 -27.34 -15.68 -3.26
CA ARG A 384 -28.30 -16.04 -2.21
C ARG A 384 -29.58 -16.64 -2.81
N ALA A 385 -30.13 -16.02 -3.85
CA ALA A 385 -31.31 -16.53 -4.56
C ALA A 385 -31.08 -17.91 -5.19
N ALA A 386 -29.83 -18.22 -5.56
CA ALA A 386 -29.42 -19.53 -6.07
C ALA A 386 -29.13 -20.56 -4.96
N GLY A 387 -29.08 -20.15 -3.69
CA GLY A 387 -28.74 -21.01 -2.54
C GLY A 387 -27.26 -21.41 -2.48
N ILE A 388 -26.36 -20.57 -2.99
CA ILE A 388 -24.92 -20.83 -3.11
C ILE A 388 -24.15 -19.86 -2.21
N ASN A 389 -23.13 -20.36 -1.49
CA ASN A 389 -22.19 -19.51 -0.76
C ASN A 389 -21.31 -18.77 -1.77
N ALA A 390 -21.26 -17.43 -1.69
CA ALA A 390 -20.49 -16.63 -2.63
C ALA A 390 -19.48 -15.71 -1.94
N SER A 391 -18.27 -15.65 -2.50
CA SER A 391 -17.25 -14.67 -2.13
C SER A 391 -16.84 -13.89 -3.38
N VAL A 392 -16.98 -12.56 -3.33
CA VAL A 392 -16.64 -11.66 -4.43
C VAL A 392 -15.44 -10.83 -4.02
N PHE A 393 -14.40 -10.86 -4.85
CA PHE A 393 -13.16 -10.11 -4.70
C PHE A 393 -12.99 -9.18 -5.90
N SER A 394 -12.69 -7.90 -5.65
CA SER A 394 -12.41 -6.93 -6.71
C SER A 394 -11.10 -6.19 -6.47
N THR A 395 -10.29 -5.99 -7.51
CA THR A 395 -8.97 -5.34 -7.40
C THR A 395 -9.01 -3.90 -7.94
N GLN A 396 -8.04 -3.07 -7.52
CA GLN A 396 -7.98 -1.68 -7.97
C GLN A 396 -7.65 -1.57 -9.48
N ALA A 397 -8.18 -0.52 -10.12
CA ALA A 397 -7.86 -0.21 -11.50
C ALA A 397 -6.43 0.35 -11.60
N GLY A 398 -5.58 -0.25 -12.44
CA GLY A 398 -4.19 0.20 -12.61
C GLY A 398 -3.57 -0.25 -13.94
N SER A 399 -2.24 -0.19 -14.03
CA SER A 399 -1.50 -0.79 -15.15
C SER A 399 -1.73 -2.31 -15.20
N ARG A 400 -1.40 -2.96 -16.32
CA ARG A 400 -1.50 -4.42 -16.44
C ARG A 400 -0.63 -5.13 -15.40
N ALA A 401 0.62 -4.69 -15.25
CA ALA A 401 1.55 -5.24 -14.26
C ALA A 401 1.03 -5.07 -12.82
N SER A 402 0.46 -3.90 -12.50
CA SER A 402 -0.17 -3.66 -11.18
C SER A 402 -1.36 -4.58 -10.96
N ARG A 403 -2.25 -4.73 -11.95
CA ARG A 403 -3.39 -5.66 -11.86
C ARG A 403 -2.94 -7.10 -11.66
N GLN A 404 -1.92 -7.55 -12.40
CA GLN A 404 -1.39 -8.89 -12.27
C GLN A 404 -0.85 -9.11 -10.85
N ALA A 405 -0.04 -8.18 -10.33
CA ALA A 405 0.48 -8.26 -8.96
C ALA A 405 -0.64 -8.27 -7.89
N SER A 406 -1.70 -7.46 -8.07
CA SER A 406 -2.86 -7.48 -7.18
C SER A 406 -3.63 -8.80 -7.26
N LEU A 407 -3.78 -9.38 -8.45
CA LEU A 407 -4.42 -10.68 -8.63
C LEU A 407 -3.58 -11.80 -8.04
N ASP A 408 -2.26 -11.81 -8.27
CA ASP A 408 -1.31 -12.75 -7.66
C ASP A 408 -1.45 -12.73 -6.13
N ALA A 409 -1.58 -11.53 -5.53
CA ALA A 409 -1.81 -11.38 -4.10
C ALA A 409 -3.16 -11.95 -3.63
N VAL A 410 -4.26 -11.73 -4.38
CA VAL A 410 -5.58 -12.32 -4.08
C VAL A 410 -5.51 -13.85 -4.14
N PHE A 411 -4.91 -14.38 -5.20
CA PHE A 411 -4.80 -15.80 -5.45
C PHE A 411 -3.96 -16.52 -4.38
N GLU A 412 -2.85 -15.91 -3.97
CA GLU A 412 -2.01 -16.43 -2.88
C GLU A 412 -2.73 -16.34 -1.52
N ALA A 413 -3.36 -15.20 -1.21
CA ALA A 413 -4.04 -14.98 0.06
C ALA A 413 -5.30 -15.85 0.24
N LYS A 414 -5.99 -16.20 -0.86
CA LYS A 414 -7.25 -16.97 -0.84
C LYS A 414 -7.10 -18.38 -1.39
N ARG A 415 -5.87 -18.91 -1.41
CA ARG A 415 -5.55 -20.24 -1.93
C ARG A 415 -6.44 -21.35 -1.35
N ALA A 416 -6.65 -21.37 -0.04
CA ALA A 416 -7.50 -22.38 0.63
C ALA A 416 -8.98 -22.26 0.20
N LEU A 417 -9.51 -21.04 0.16
CA LEU A 417 -10.87 -20.76 -0.28
C LEU A 417 -11.10 -21.10 -1.76
N LEU A 418 -10.07 -20.96 -2.59
CA LEU A 418 -10.11 -21.35 -4.01
C LEU A 418 -10.06 -22.86 -4.20
N ALA A 419 -9.31 -23.58 -3.37
CA ALA A 419 -9.24 -25.05 -3.41
C ALA A 419 -10.56 -25.71 -2.98
N GLU A 420 -11.31 -25.07 -2.07
CA GLU A 420 -12.62 -25.53 -1.60
C GLU A 420 -13.80 -25.01 -2.44
N ALA A 421 -13.54 -24.21 -3.47
CA ALA A 421 -14.57 -23.64 -4.33
C ALA A 421 -15.09 -24.67 -5.36
N ASP A 422 -16.40 -24.84 -5.47
CA ASP A 422 -17.01 -25.62 -6.57
C ASP A 422 -16.95 -24.88 -7.92
N LEU A 423 -16.96 -23.54 -7.87
CA LEU A 423 -16.89 -22.64 -9.03
C LEU A 423 -16.01 -21.43 -8.75
N VAL A 424 -15.09 -21.13 -9.66
CA VAL A 424 -14.32 -19.88 -9.66
C VAL A 424 -14.57 -19.15 -10.98
N LEU A 425 -15.14 -17.94 -10.91
CA LEU A 425 -15.27 -17.02 -12.04
C LEU A 425 -14.18 -15.94 -11.94
N LEU A 426 -13.26 -15.93 -12.90
CA LEU A 426 -12.25 -14.89 -13.06
C LEU A 426 -12.64 -13.95 -14.19
N SER A 427 -12.81 -12.67 -13.91
CA SER A 427 -13.18 -11.63 -14.88
C SER A 427 -12.08 -10.59 -14.99
N THR A 428 -11.35 -10.56 -16.11
CA THR A 428 -10.22 -9.64 -16.32
C THR A 428 -10.24 -9.05 -17.73
N ARG A 429 -9.91 -7.76 -17.84
CA ARG A 429 -9.93 -7.06 -19.14
C ARG A 429 -8.81 -7.48 -20.10
N ASP A 430 -7.74 -8.07 -19.57
CA ASP A 430 -6.50 -8.42 -20.26
C ASP A 430 -6.03 -9.82 -19.83
N ALA A 431 -4.82 -10.22 -20.23
CA ALA A 431 -4.25 -11.51 -19.86
C ALA A 431 -3.76 -11.58 -18.39
N ALA A 432 -3.88 -10.51 -17.59
CA ALA A 432 -3.33 -10.48 -16.22
C ALA A 432 -3.90 -11.62 -15.36
N GLY A 433 -5.19 -11.91 -15.48
CA GLY A 433 -5.83 -13.01 -14.76
C GLY A 433 -5.31 -14.39 -15.17
N LEU A 434 -5.04 -14.60 -16.47
CA LEU A 434 -4.48 -15.86 -16.97
C LEU A 434 -3.06 -16.10 -16.44
N TYR A 435 -2.23 -15.05 -16.43
CA TYR A 435 -0.88 -15.15 -15.85
C TYR A 435 -0.92 -15.39 -14.34
N ALA A 436 -1.84 -14.75 -13.62
CA ALA A 436 -1.98 -14.93 -12.18
C ALA A 436 -2.51 -16.33 -11.81
N LEU A 437 -3.30 -16.95 -12.69
CA LEU A 437 -3.66 -18.36 -12.53
C LEU A 437 -2.46 -19.29 -12.74
N LEU A 438 -1.59 -19.01 -13.69
CA LEU A 438 -0.41 -19.84 -13.94
C LEU A 438 0.67 -19.67 -12.85
N SER A 439 0.74 -18.50 -12.21
CA SER A 439 1.69 -18.22 -11.11
C SER A 439 1.30 -18.93 -9.80
N LEU A 440 0.03 -19.32 -9.61
CA LEU A 440 -0.48 -20.02 -8.42
C LEU A 440 0.30 -21.27 -8.00
N LYS A 441 1.00 -21.93 -8.94
CA LYS A 441 1.81 -23.13 -8.67
C LYS A 441 3.29 -22.81 -8.43
N GLY A 442 3.75 -21.62 -8.81
CA GLY A 442 5.15 -21.27 -8.99
C GLY A 442 5.93 -20.87 -7.73
N ASN A 443 5.33 -20.91 -6.54
CA ASN A 443 5.98 -20.49 -5.29
C ASN A 443 5.91 -21.59 -4.23
N ARG A 444 6.80 -22.59 -4.32
CA ARG A 444 7.05 -23.55 -3.22
C ARG A 444 8.55 -23.71 -3.01
N ASP A 445 8.95 -23.44 -1.77
CA ASP A 445 10.27 -23.73 -1.23
C ASP A 445 10.61 -25.21 -1.43
N SER A 446 11.76 -25.41 -2.05
CA SER A 446 12.35 -26.68 -2.39
C SER A 446 12.86 -27.42 -1.15
N HIS A 447 12.02 -28.07 -0.34
CA HIS A 447 12.45 -29.16 0.55
C HIS A 447 11.26 -30.01 0.98
N THR A 448 10.74 -30.85 0.09
CA THR A 448 10.26 -32.22 0.39
C THR A 448 9.71 -32.83 -0.89
N ILE A 449 10.49 -33.73 -1.47
CA ILE A 449 10.09 -34.54 -2.61
C ILE A 449 9.28 -35.71 -2.04
N SER A 450 7.99 -35.78 -2.38
CA SER A 450 7.30 -37.06 -2.54
C SER A 450 6.64 -37.11 -3.91
N LYS A 451 7.19 -37.99 -4.75
CA LYS A 451 6.67 -38.39 -6.06
C LYS A 451 5.51 -39.36 -5.85
N ARG A 452 4.27 -38.86 -5.94
CA ARG A 452 3.06 -39.53 -6.49
C ARG A 452 1.84 -38.76 -6.01
N ASP A 453 1.06 -38.27 -6.97
CA ASP A 453 -0.25 -37.61 -6.83
C ASP A 453 -0.24 -36.22 -6.16
N HIS A 454 -0.23 -35.14 -6.96
CA HIS A 454 -1.44 -34.47 -7.47
C HIS A 454 -2.09 -33.49 -6.46
N ASP A 455 -1.32 -32.60 -5.84
CA ASP A 455 -1.83 -31.29 -5.37
C ASP A 455 -2.15 -30.39 -6.60
N ARG A 456 -3.09 -30.83 -7.44
CA ARG A 456 -3.75 -29.96 -8.41
C ARG A 456 -4.63 -29.04 -7.59
N LEU A 457 -4.18 -27.80 -7.40
CA LEU A 457 -4.76 -26.84 -6.47
C LEU A 457 -6.27 -26.61 -6.65
N LEU A 458 -6.75 -26.79 -7.88
CA LEU A 458 -8.16 -26.63 -8.26
C LEU A 458 -8.82 -27.97 -8.62
N ALA A 459 -8.30 -29.09 -8.12
CA ALA A 459 -8.89 -30.40 -8.34
C ALA A 459 -10.30 -30.45 -7.69
N GLY A 460 -11.34 -30.54 -8.52
CA GLY A 460 -12.73 -30.47 -8.08
C GLY A 460 -13.43 -29.14 -8.41
N THR A 461 -12.66 -28.08 -8.67
CA THR A 461 -13.18 -26.75 -9.01
C THR A 461 -13.48 -26.63 -10.49
N ARG A 462 -14.62 -26.01 -10.84
CA ARG A 462 -14.91 -25.56 -12.20
C ARG A 462 -14.45 -24.12 -12.37
N LEU A 463 -13.65 -23.86 -13.40
CA LEU A 463 -13.06 -22.56 -13.66
C LEU A 463 -13.75 -21.90 -14.86
N VAL A 464 -14.26 -20.68 -14.67
CA VAL A 464 -14.80 -19.86 -15.75
C VAL A 464 -13.92 -18.61 -15.86
N ILE A 465 -13.41 -18.34 -17.05
CA ILE A 465 -12.47 -17.25 -17.29
C ILE A 465 -13.08 -16.30 -18.33
N ALA A 466 -13.56 -15.15 -17.87
CA ALA A 466 -13.93 -14.04 -18.73
C ALA A 466 -12.70 -13.14 -18.96
N SER A 467 -12.09 -13.23 -20.14
CA SER A 467 -10.86 -12.49 -20.47
C SER A 467 -11.02 -11.68 -21.76
N GLY A 468 -10.40 -10.50 -21.81
CA GLY A 468 -10.35 -9.65 -23.02
C GLY A 468 -9.30 -10.11 -24.04
N VAL A 469 -8.65 -11.25 -23.79
CA VAL A 469 -7.66 -11.84 -24.68
C VAL A 469 -8.32 -12.44 -25.92
N ALA A 470 -7.64 -12.35 -27.06
CA ALA A 470 -8.09 -12.99 -28.29
C ALA A 470 -8.33 -14.49 -28.09
N ARG A 471 -9.47 -15.00 -28.58
CA ARG A 471 -9.86 -16.42 -28.47
C ARG A 471 -8.72 -17.42 -28.76
N PRO A 472 -7.94 -17.32 -29.85
CA PRO A 472 -6.88 -18.29 -30.13
C PRO A 472 -5.79 -18.33 -29.05
N VAL A 473 -5.43 -17.18 -28.46
CA VAL A 473 -4.49 -17.11 -27.33
C VAL A 473 -5.14 -17.71 -26.09
N GLY A 474 -6.41 -17.37 -25.83
CA GLY A 474 -7.17 -17.91 -24.71
C GLY A 474 -7.20 -19.44 -24.66
N HIS A 475 -7.41 -20.11 -25.80
CA HIS A 475 -7.41 -21.58 -25.88
C HIS A 475 -6.07 -22.21 -25.46
N VAL A 476 -4.94 -21.62 -25.86
CA VAL A 476 -3.61 -22.14 -25.46
C VAL A 476 -3.40 -21.97 -23.95
N PHE A 477 -3.80 -20.83 -23.38
CA PHE A 477 -3.73 -20.61 -21.94
C PHE A 477 -4.66 -21.56 -21.18
N VAL A 478 -5.86 -21.83 -21.68
CA VAL A 478 -6.78 -22.79 -21.08
C VAL A 478 -6.15 -24.19 -21.04
N ALA A 479 -5.60 -24.68 -22.16
CA ALA A 479 -4.92 -25.98 -22.20
C ALA A 479 -3.72 -26.04 -21.24
N LEU A 480 -2.99 -24.93 -21.09
CA LEU A 480 -1.89 -24.82 -20.14
C LEU A 480 -2.40 -24.84 -18.69
N ILE A 481 -3.46 -24.09 -18.37
CA ILE A 481 -4.10 -24.04 -17.04
C ILE A 481 -4.67 -25.41 -16.66
N GLU A 482 -5.31 -26.12 -17.59
CA GLU A 482 -5.80 -27.48 -17.39
C GLU A 482 -4.68 -28.44 -16.97
N ARG A 483 -3.52 -28.34 -17.60
CA ARG A 483 -2.34 -29.17 -17.25
C ARG A 483 -1.67 -28.75 -15.95
N VAL A 484 -1.57 -27.43 -15.71
CA VAL A 484 -0.84 -26.87 -14.56
C VAL A 484 -1.66 -27.00 -13.27
N LEU A 485 -2.93 -26.56 -13.26
CA LEU A 485 -3.79 -26.46 -12.08
C LEU A 485 -4.77 -27.64 -11.92
N GLY A 486 -5.10 -28.33 -13.02
CA GLY A 486 -5.98 -29.50 -13.01
C GLY A 486 -7.45 -29.30 -12.60
N PRO A 487 -8.15 -28.22 -13.01
CA PRO A 487 -9.58 -28.03 -12.75
C PRO A 487 -10.46 -29.08 -13.45
N VAL A 488 -11.72 -29.21 -12.99
CA VAL A 488 -12.72 -30.13 -13.57
C VAL A 488 -13.12 -29.73 -14.99
N SER A 489 -13.26 -28.43 -15.22
CA SER A 489 -13.56 -27.86 -16.54
C SER A 489 -13.09 -26.41 -16.57
N VAL A 490 -12.56 -25.96 -17.71
CA VAL A 490 -12.26 -24.53 -17.94
C VAL A 490 -13.12 -24.01 -19.08
N THR A 491 -13.90 -22.95 -18.81
CA THR A 491 -14.69 -22.27 -19.86
C THR A 491 -14.14 -20.87 -20.09
N LEU A 492 -13.80 -20.55 -21.34
CA LEU A 492 -13.38 -19.20 -21.75
C LEU A 492 -14.60 -18.38 -22.21
N LEU A 493 -14.73 -17.17 -21.68
CA LEU A 493 -15.75 -16.18 -21.99
C LEU A 493 -15.11 -14.90 -22.54
N PRO A 494 -15.76 -14.20 -23.49
CA PRO A 494 -15.35 -12.84 -23.81
C PRO A 494 -15.56 -11.95 -22.59
N TYR A 495 -14.59 -11.09 -22.29
CA TYR A 495 -14.71 -10.13 -21.20
C TYR A 495 -15.85 -9.13 -21.44
N GLN A 496 -16.60 -8.87 -20.37
CA GLN A 496 -17.58 -7.80 -20.29
C GLN A 496 -17.24 -6.91 -19.08
N PRO A 497 -17.39 -5.58 -19.18
CA PRO A 497 -17.14 -4.68 -18.07
C PRO A 497 -17.97 -5.00 -16.82
N ASP A 498 -19.23 -5.37 -17.01
CA ASP A 498 -20.10 -5.88 -15.94
C ASP A 498 -19.95 -7.41 -15.83
N PRO A 499 -19.45 -7.96 -14.71
CA PRO A 499 -19.37 -9.40 -14.52
C PRO A 499 -20.75 -10.04 -14.26
N GLY A 500 -21.81 -9.26 -14.03
CA GLY A 500 -23.15 -9.71 -13.68
C GLY A 500 -23.74 -10.80 -14.58
N PRO A 501 -23.73 -10.65 -15.92
CA PRO A 501 -24.24 -11.66 -16.85
C PRO A 501 -23.45 -12.97 -16.78
N ALA A 502 -22.12 -12.88 -16.81
CA ALA A 502 -21.22 -14.04 -16.72
C ALA A 502 -21.38 -14.79 -15.38
N TRP A 503 -21.55 -14.04 -14.29
CA TRP A 503 -21.81 -14.57 -12.95
C TRP A 503 -23.15 -15.31 -12.90
N ALA A 504 -24.22 -14.69 -13.40
CA ALA A 504 -25.55 -15.31 -13.43
C ALA A 504 -25.56 -16.60 -14.27
N THR A 505 -24.90 -16.61 -15.43
CA THR A 505 -24.81 -17.81 -16.27
C THR A 505 -24.01 -18.93 -15.60
N SER A 506 -22.94 -18.58 -14.88
CA SER A 506 -22.10 -19.57 -14.19
C SER A 506 -22.84 -20.21 -13.01
N LEU A 507 -23.54 -19.41 -12.19
CA LEU A 507 -24.38 -19.91 -11.09
C LEU A 507 -25.56 -20.75 -11.60
N ALA A 508 -26.20 -20.36 -12.70
CA ALA A 508 -27.26 -21.13 -13.33
C ALA A 508 -26.76 -22.49 -13.85
N GLY A 509 -25.54 -22.56 -14.37
CA GLY A 509 -24.90 -23.84 -14.73
C GLY A 509 -24.64 -24.72 -13.52
N LEU A 510 -24.08 -24.15 -12.44
CA LEU A 510 -23.78 -24.88 -11.22
C LEU A 510 -25.04 -25.44 -10.54
N THR A 511 -26.08 -24.62 -10.37
CA THR A 511 -27.34 -25.07 -9.77
C THR A 511 -28.02 -26.20 -10.55
N ARG A 512 -27.89 -26.22 -11.88
CA ARG A 512 -28.41 -27.32 -12.72
C ARG A 512 -27.63 -28.62 -12.53
N LEU A 513 -26.30 -28.54 -12.44
CA LEU A 513 -25.44 -29.70 -12.14
C LEU A 513 -25.81 -30.33 -10.80
N GLN A 514 -26.07 -29.51 -9.78
CA GLN A 514 -26.47 -29.99 -8.46
C GLN A 514 -27.86 -30.62 -8.40
N ARG A 515 -28.74 -30.29 -9.34
CA ARG A 515 -30.10 -30.86 -9.43
C ARG A 515 -30.16 -32.13 -10.29
N GLY A 516 -29.03 -32.58 -10.86
CA GLY A 516 -28.98 -33.77 -11.73
C GLY A 516 -29.80 -33.66 -13.02
N ASN A 517 -30.24 -32.44 -13.39
CA ASN A 517 -31.19 -32.23 -14.47
C ASN A 517 -30.44 -31.99 -15.80
N VAL A 518 -29.98 -33.07 -16.44
CA VAL A 518 -29.12 -33.01 -17.65
C VAL A 518 -29.92 -33.09 -18.96
N SER A 519 -31.20 -33.47 -18.93
CA SER A 519 -31.98 -33.78 -20.13
C SER A 519 -33.31 -33.02 -20.18
N SER A 520 -33.43 -32.00 -21.05
CA SER A 520 -34.65 -31.67 -21.85
C SER A 520 -34.82 -30.21 -22.30
N THR A 521 -34.01 -29.23 -21.88
CA THR A 521 -34.15 -27.84 -22.36
C THR A 521 -33.04 -27.44 -23.35
N PRO A 522 -33.33 -26.60 -24.37
CA PRO A 522 -32.31 -26.07 -25.27
C PRO A 522 -31.24 -25.34 -24.45
N MET A 523 -30.02 -25.89 -24.45
CA MET A 523 -28.89 -25.37 -23.67
C MET A 523 -28.30 -24.14 -24.36
N ASN A 524 -28.12 -23.05 -23.61
CA ASN A 524 -27.23 -21.97 -24.02
C ASN A 524 -25.79 -22.54 -24.13
N PRO A 525 -24.97 -22.18 -25.14
CA PRO A 525 -23.60 -22.66 -25.31
C PRO A 525 -22.74 -22.65 -24.04
N LEU A 526 -22.93 -21.67 -23.15
CA LEU A 526 -22.23 -21.58 -21.86
C LEU A 526 -22.65 -22.66 -20.86
N THR A 527 -23.94 -23.01 -20.86
CA THR A 527 -24.44 -24.13 -20.07
C THR A 527 -24.00 -25.45 -20.68
N ARG A 528 -23.71 -25.53 -21.98
CA ARG A 528 -23.15 -26.75 -22.58
C ARG A 528 -21.66 -26.93 -22.23
N SER A 529 -20.87 -25.85 -22.24
CA SER A 529 -19.43 -25.90 -21.92
C SER A 529 -19.13 -26.15 -20.43
N LEU A 530 -20.06 -25.81 -19.52
CA LEU A 530 -19.97 -26.15 -18.10
C LEU A 530 -20.24 -27.64 -17.79
N PHE A 531 -20.83 -28.37 -18.74
CA PHE A 531 -21.25 -29.77 -18.59
C PHE A 531 -20.40 -30.74 -19.41
N HIS A 532 -19.84 -30.29 -20.55
CA HIS A 532 -18.88 -31.05 -21.33
C HIS A 532 -17.45 -30.72 -20.91
N VAL A 533 -16.65 -31.77 -20.72
CA VAL A 533 -15.19 -31.72 -20.70
C VAL A 533 -14.71 -32.00 -22.13
N PRO A 534 -14.65 -31.04 -23.06
CA PRO A 534 -13.80 -31.24 -24.21
C PRO A 534 -12.37 -31.15 -23.68
N SER A 535 -11.60 -32.23 -23.80
CA SER A 535 -10.15 -32.06 -23.79
C SER A 535 -9.82 -31.15 -24.97
N GLN A 536 -9.58 -29.86 -24.70
CA GLN A 536 -9.20 -28.89 -25.74
C GLN A 536 -7.85 -29.23 -26.38
N ASP A 537 -7.16 -30.27 -25.88
CA ASP A 537 -6.09 -30.99 -26.59
C ASP A 537 -6.48 -31.42 -28.02
N SER A 538 -7.77 -31.66 -28.29
CA SER A 538 -8.27 -32.05 -29.62
C SER A 538 -8.38 -30.90 -30.63
N GLU A 539 -8.43 -29.64 -30.18
CA GLU A 539 -8.45 -28.46 -31.07
C GLU A 539 -7.03 -27.92 -31.37
N LEU A 540 -6.03 -28.38 -30.61
CA LEU A 540 -4.63 -27.98 -30.78
C LEU A 540 -3.90 -28.96 -31.72
N GLY A 541 -3.27 -28.44 -32.77
CA GLY A 541 -2.43 -29.26 -33.66
C GLY A 541 -1.29 -29.94 -32.90
N TRP A 542 -0.83 -31.10 -33.40
CA TRP A 542 0.14 -31.99 -32.74
C TRP A 542 1.38 -31.28 -32.16
N TRP A 543 1.93 -30.30 -32.88
CA TRP A 543 3.13 -29.56 -32.48
C TRP A 543 2.81 -28.54 -31.36
N ARG A 544 1.61 -27.96 -31.33
CA ARG A 544 1.15 -27.05 -30.26
C ARG A 544 1.02 -27.78 -28.95
N THR A 545 0.47 -28.99 -29.00
CA THR A 545 0.33 -29.88 -27.84
C THR A 545 1.69 -30.18 -27.20
N ARG A 546 2.76 -30.29 -28.02
CA ARG A 546 4.16 -30.47 -27.57
C ARG A 546 4.72 -29.21 -26.93
N VAL A 547 4.51 -28.03 -27.55
CA VAL A 547 4.92 -26.73 -26.99
C VAL A 547 4.25 -26.49 -25.63
N VAL A 548 2.93 -26.66 -25.53
CA VAL A 548 2.19 -26.54 -24.26
C VAL A 548 2.69 -27.57 -23.23
N GLY A 549 3.08 -28.77 -23.67
CA GLY A 549 3.70 -29.78 -22.82
C GLY A 549 5.05 -29.34 -22.25
N ALA A 550 5.88 -28.71 -23.08
CA ALA A 550 7.16 -28.14 -22.66
C ALA A 550 6.98 -26.99 -21.67
N TRP A 551 5.99 -26.10 -21.92
CA TRP A 551 5.65 -25.03 -20.98
C TRP A 551 5.15 -25.58 -19.64
N HIS A 552 4.25 -26.58 -19.67
CA HIS A 552 3.78 -27.25 -18.47
C HIS A 552 4.95 -27.85 -17.67
N TYR A 553 5.90 -28.50 -18.35
CA TYR A 553 7.10 -29.03 -17.70
C TYR A 553 7.96 -27.93 -17.07
N ALA A 554 8.25 -26.85 -17.81
CA ALA A 554 9.06 -25.73 -17.31
C ALA A 554 8.42 -25.03 -16.10
N ILE A 555 7.11 -24.79 -16.14
CA ILE A 555 6.37 -24.21 -15.00
C ILE A 555 6.34 -25.20 -13.84
N GLY A 556 6.16 -26.50 -14.12
CA GLY A 556 6.14 -27.57 -13.13
C GLY A 556 7.49 -27.78 -12.42
N THR A 557 8.61 -27.43 -13.04
CA THR A 557 9.95 -27.50 -12.44
C THR A 557 10.36 -26.22 -11.71
N GLY A 558 9.49 -25.20 -11.64
CA GLY A 558 9.73 -23.95 -10.91
C GLY A 558 10.34 -22.82 -11.74
N VAL A 559 10.34 -22.91 -13.08
CA VAL A 559 10.75 -21.78 -13.92
C VAL A 559 9.71 -20.67 -13.83
N SER A 560 10.12 -19.46 -13.47
CA SER A 560 9.22 -18.33 -13.31
C SER A 560 8.65 -17.85 -14.65
N LEU A 561 7.35 -17.56 -14.70
CA LEU A 561 6.68 -17.01 -15.89
C LEU A 561 7.30 -15.69 -16.38
N PRO A 562 7.73 -14.75 -15.51
CA PRO A 562 8.45 -13.56 -15.96
C PRO A 562 9.74 -13.88 -16.72
N ALA A 563 10.49 -14.91 -16.30
CA ALA A 563 11.71 -15.33 -16.99
C ALA A 563 11.42 -15.92 -18.37
N LEU A 564 10.38 -16.76 -18.50
CA LEU A 564 9.96 -17.30 -19.79
C LEU A 564 9.54 -16.19 -20.77
N ASN A 565 8.73 -15.24 -20.29
CA ASN A 565 8.34 -14.09 -21.09
C ASN A 565 9.55 -13.25 -21.50
N ALA A 566 10.50 -13.01 -20.59
CA ALA A 566 11.72 -12.24 -20.89
C ALA A 566 12.54 -12.88 -22.03
N ILE A 567 12.69 -14.21 -22.01
CA ILE A 567 13.40 -14.97 -23.05
C ILE A 567 12.69 -14.84 -24.40
N LEU A 568 11.36 -14.99 -24.42
CA LEU A 568 10.56 -14.92 -25.66
C LEU A 568 10.47 -13.51 -26.23
N VAL A 569 10.53 -12.48 -25.39
CA VAL A 569 10.45 -11.08 -25.82
C VAL A 569 11.79 -10.58 -26.36
N LEU A 570 12.92 -11.18 -25.98
CA LEU A 570 14.26 -10.74 -26.38
C LEU A 570 14.45 -10.64 -27.91
N PRO A 571 14.04 -11.62 -28.74
CA PRO A 571 14.13 -11.50 -30.20
C PRO A 571 13.20 -10.43 -30.77
N VAL A 572 12.09 -10.12 -30.10
CA VAL A 572 11.19 -9.04 -30.53
C VAL A 572 11.83 -7.68 -30.28
N ILE A 573 12.55 -7.52 -29.17
CA ILE A 573 13.34 -6.32 -28.90
C ILE A 573 14.47 -6.17 -29.95
N ALA A 574 15.14 -7.28 -30.29
CA ALA A 574 16.15 -7.33 -31.35
C ALA A 574 15.58 -6.83 -32.69
N PHE A 575 14.40 -7.31 -33.05
CA PHE A 575 13.72 -6.92 -34.28
C PHE A 575 13.44 -5.42 -34.36
N PHE A 576 12.92 -4.80 -33.30
CA PHE A 576 12.70 -3.35 -33.27
C PHE A 576 14.00 -2.56 -33.39
N LEU A 577 15.08 -3.06 -32.79
CA LEU A 577 16.40 -2.46 -32.93
C LEU A 577 16.95 -2.57 -34.35
N VAL A 578 16.76 -3.72 -35.00
CA VAL A 578 17.13 -3.93 -36.41
C VAL A 578 16.37 -2.96 -37.31
N ILE A 579 15.08 -2.74 -37.08
CA ILE A 579 14.31 -1.70 -37.78
C ILE A 579 14.93 -0.31 -37.55
N GLY A 580 15.17 0.06 -36.28
CA GLY A 580 15.74 1.35 -35.93
C GLY A 580 17.10 1.60 -36.59
N ARG A 581 17.95 0.58 -36.63
CA ARG A 581 19.31 0.68 -37.19
C ARG A 581 19.34 0.61 -38.72
N ASN A 582 18.60 -0.33 -39.32
CA ASN A 582 18.72 -0.63 -40.76
C ASN A 582 17.74 0.17 -41.62
N LEU A 583 16.50 0.40 -41.16
CA LEU A 583 15.51 1.18 -41.92
C LEU A 583 15.60 2.66 -41.57
N ILE A 584 15.61 3.00 -40.28
CA ILE A 584 15.59 4.41 -39.85
C ILE A 584 16.99 5.03 -39.97
N GLY A 585 18.02 4.29 -39.56
CA GLY A 585 19.41 4.76 -39.54
C GLY A 585 19.84 5.35 -38.19
N LEU A 586 19.23 4.90 -37.10
CA LEU A 586 19.61 5.30 -35.74
C LEU A 586 20.93 4.63 -35.35
N GLU A 587 21.90 5.45 -34.95
CA GLU A 587 23.16 4.98 -34.36
C GLU A 587 22.99 4.86 -32.83
N THR A 588 23.38 3.72 -32.26
CA THR A 588 23.29 3.40 -30.82
C THR A 588 24.65 2.95 -30.29
N PHE A 589 24.82 2.85 -28.96
CA PHE A 589 26.05 2.31 -28.31
C PHE A 589 26.26 0.80 -28.48
N GLY A 590 25.94 0.28 -29.66
CA GLY A 590 25.94 -1.14 -29.96
C GLY A 590 24.54 -1.75 -29.91
N PHE A 591 24.51 -3.06 -30.09
CA PHE A 591 23.28 -3.83 -30.23
C PHE A 591 22.66 -4.20 -28.88
N PHE A 592 23.50 -4.58 -27.90
CA PHE A 592 23.04 -5.09 -26.61
C PHE A 592 22.50 -4.01 -25.67
N ALA A 593 23.07 -2.81 -25.67
CA ALA A 593 22.68 -1.74 -24.76
C ALA A 593 21.18 -1.35 -24.84
N PRO A 594 20.62 -1.02 -26.02
CA PRO A 594 19.19 -0.70 -26.12
C PRO A 594 18.29 -1.90 -25.83
N MET A 595 18.72 -3.11 -26.21
CA MET A 595 17.96 -4.32 -25.99
C MET A 595 17.79 -4.62 -24.49
N LEU A 596 18.90 -4.62 -23.77
CA LEU A 596 18.88 -4.95 -22.36
C LEU A 596 18.28 -3.81 -21.51
N LEU A 597 18.40 -2.56 -21.96
CA LEU A 597 17.69 -1.42 -21.35
C LEU A 597 16.17 -1.55 -21.50
N ALA A 598 15.67 -1.99 -22.66
CA ALA A 598 14.25 -2.28 -22.83
C ALA A 598 13.79 -3.41 -21.88
N LEU A 599 14.60 -4.46 -21.72
CA LEU A 599 14.30 -5.54 -20.78
C LEU A 599 14.25 -5.05 -19.32
N ALA A 600 15.16 -4.16 -18.94
CA ALA A 600 15.15 -3.52 -17.63
C ALA A 600 13.85 -2.72 -17.40
N PHE A 601 13.36 -1.99 -18.39
CA PHE A 601 12.08 -1.30 -18.29
C PHE A 601 10.89 -2.26 -18.20
N LEU A 602 10.95 -3.43 -18.85
CA LEU A 602 9.91 -4.45 -18.76
C LEU A 602 9.82 -5.12 -17.38
N SER A 603 10.93 -5.19 -16.63
CA SER A 603 10.97 -5.74 -15.27
C SER A 603 10.65 -4.69 -14.19
N THR A 604 11.23 -3.49 -14.32
CA THR A 604 11.17 -2.45 -13.27
C THR A 604 10.03 -1.46 -13.49
N GLY A 605 9.45 -1.44 -14.69
CA GLY A 605 8.47 -0.46 -15.14
C GLY A 605 9.13 0.81 -15.68
N LEU A 606 8.40 1.55 -16.53
CA LEU A 606 8.93 2.71 -17.24
C LEU A 606 9.37 3.85 -16.31
N GLY A 607 8.51 4.25 -15.35
CA GLY A 607 8.78 5.39 -14.47
C GLY A 607 9.99 5.16 -13.57
N TRP A 608 10.00 4.04 -12.84
CA TRP A 608 11.11 3.66 -11.97
C TRP A 608 12.37 3.32 -12.76
N GLY A 609 12.22 2.65 -13.90
CA GLY A 609 13.32 2.36 -14.81
C GLY A 609 14.02 3.63 -15.30
N LEU A 610 13.26 4.65 -15.73
CA LEU A 610 13.82 5.92 -16.20
C LEU A 610 14.50 6.69 -15.07
N LEU A 611 13.91 6.71 -13.87
CA LEU A 611 14.50 7.34 -12.69
C LEU A 611 15.83 6.67 -12.31
N ILE A 612 15.84 5.34 -12.17
CA ILE A 612 17.04 4.57 -11.82
C ILE A 612 18.13 4.75 -12.87
N PHE A 613 17.77 4.65 -14.15
CA PHE A 613 18.68 4.88 -15.27
C PHE A 613 19.30 6.28 -15.22
N GLY A 614 18.48 7.32 -15.05
CA GLY A 614 18.93 8.71 -14.97
C GLY A 614 19.86 8.95 -13.78
N THR A 615 19.49 8.48 -12.59
CA THR A 615 20.30 8.62 -11.37
C THR A 615 21.67 7.94 -11.53
N ILE A 616 21.71 6.72 -12.05
CA ILE A 616 22.97 5.96 -12.16
C ILE A 616 23.88 6.55 -13.24
N ILE A 617 23.33 6.96 -14.39
CA ILE A 617 24.12 7.65 -15.42
C ILE A 617 24.69 8.96 -14.87
N GLY A 618 23.91 9.71 -14.10
CA GLY A 618 24.37 10.93 -13.44
C GLY A 618 25.55 10.64 -12.51
N ILE A 619 25.40 9.68 -11.58
CA ILE A 619 26.44 9.30 -10.63
C ILE A 619 27.70 8.81 -11.36
N GLY A 620 27.56 7.90 -12.32
CA GLY A 620 28.70 7.35 -13.05
C GLY A 620 29.40 8.36 -13.97
N GLY A 621 28.65 9.31 -14.54
CA GLY A 621 29.20 10.42 -15.29
C GLY A 621 30.07 11.33 -14.42
N VAL A 622 29.54 11.72 -13.24
CA VAL A 622 30.28 12.53 -12.25
C VAL A 622 31.52 11.79 -11.75
N LEU A 623 31.38 10.53 -11.35
CA LEU A 623 32.50 9.70 -10.91
C LEU A 623 33.58 9.67 -11.99
N ARG A 624 33.21 9.48 -13.25
CA ARG A 624 34.19 9.43 -14.33
C ARG A 624 34.90 10.77 -14.53
N MET A 625 34.20 11.90 -14.45
CA MET A 625 34.86 13.22 -14.48
C MET A 625 35.91 13.36 -13.38
N THR A 626 35.63 12.86 -12.18
CA THR A 626 36.63 12.85 -11.08
C THR A 626 37.78 11.88 -11.32
N LEU A 627 37.52 10.70 -11.88
CA LEU A 627 38.53 9.69 -12.17
C LEU A 627 39.41 10.02 -13.39
N GLN A 628 38.98 10.91 -14.29
CA GLN A 628 39.77 11.31 -15.47
C GLN A 628 41.11 11.98 -15.09
N GLY A 629 41.18 12.64 -13.93
CA GLY A 629 42.44 13.20 -13.41
C GLY A 629 43.44 12.13 -12.96
N LEU A 630 42.95 10.93 -12.66
CA LEU A 630 43.77 9.78 -12.28
C LEU A 630 44.07 8.99 -13.56
N ARG A 631 45.33 8.91 -13.98
CA ARG A 631 45.79 8.18 -15.19
C ARG A 631 45.68 6.64 -15.03
N LEU A 632 44.51 6.15 -14.64
CA LEU A 632 44.19 4.75 -14.41
C LEU A 632 44.10 3.98 -15.73
N HIS A 633 44.61 2.74 -15.74
CA HIS A 633 44.39 1.77 -16.81
C HIS A 633 42.90 1.50 -17.03
N LEU A 634 42.51 1.24 -18.28
CA LEU A 634 41.13 1.02 -18.71
C LEU A 634 40.44 -0.06 -17.86
N VAL A 635 41.10 -1.21 -17.65
CA VAL A 635 40.54 -2.34 -16.89
C VAL A 635 40.22 -1.96 -15.44
N ALA A 636 41.14 -1.26 -14.77
CA ALA A 636 40.93 -0.79 -13.39
C ALA A 636 39.80 0.25 -13.31
N ARG A 637 39.69 1.12 -14.32
CA ARG A 637 38.63 2.14 -14.39
C ARG A 637 37.23 1.50 -14.51
N VAL A 638 37.08 0.50 -15.37
CA VAL A 638 35.80 -0.21 -15.56
C VAL A 638 35.40 -0.97 -14.30
N ALA A 639 36.36 -1.61 -13.63
CA ALA A 639 36.10 -2.28 -12.36
C ALA A 639 35.59 -1.31 -11.27
N ILE A 640 36.21 -0.14 -11.13
CA ILE A 640 35.77 0.90 -10.18
C ILE A 640 34.37 1.40 -10.54
N LEU A 641 34.09 1.60 -11.84
CA LEU A 641 32.78 2.05 -12.30
C LEU A 641 31.69 1.04 -11.97
N ILE A 642 31.90 -0.25 -12.25
CA ILE A 642 30.95 -1.32 -11.90
C ILE A 642 30.74 -1.37 -10.37
N ALA A 643 31.80 -1.27 -9.58
CA ALA A 643 31.71 -1.27 -8.12
C ALA A 643 30.86 -0.11 -7.58
N VAL A 644 31.06 1.11 -8.10
CA VAL A 644 30.27 2.28 -7.67
C VAL A 644 28.82 2.17 -8.13
N VAL A 645 28.56 1.68 -9.34
CA VAL A 645 27.20 1.46 -9.83
C VAL A 645 26.48 0.39 -8.99
N ALA A 646 27.17 -0.70 -8.65
CA ALA A 646 26.65 -1.74 -7.76
C ALA A 646 26.37 -1.19 -6.35
N LEU A 647 27.28 -0.40 -5.78
CA LEU A 647 27.07 0.26 -4.49
C LEU A 647 25.92 1.26 -4.54
N SER A 648 25.79 2.01 -5.63
CA SER A 648 24.69 2.96 -5.83
C SER A 648 23.35 2.23 -5.94
N MET A 649 23.31 1.08 -6.60
CA MET A 649 22.12 0.23 -6.64
C MET A 649 21.82 -0.39 -5.28
N ALA A 650 22.82 -0.90 -4.56
CA ALA A 650 22.63 -1.39 -3.20
C ALA A 650 22.12 -0.27 -2.26
N GLY A 651 22.63 0.94 -2.43
CA GLY A 651 22.17 2.14 -1.74
C GLY A 651 20.74 2.51 -2.10
N LEU A 652 20.39 2.53 -3.39
CA LEU A 652 19.03 2.75 -3.88
C LEU A 652 18.06 1.66 -3.40
N SER A 653 18.50 0.40 -3.32
CA SER A 653 17.72 -0.70 -2.76
C SER A 653 17.58 -0.62 -1.25
N LEU A 654 18.60 -0.13 -0.53
CA LEU A 654 18.50 0.14 0.91
C LEU A 654 17.60 1.35 1.20
N VAL A 655 17.69 2.40 0.39
CA VAL A 655 16.78 3.55 0.42
C VAL A 655 15.38 3.10 0.05
N GLY A 656 15.22 2.26 -0.97
CA GLY A 656 13.97 1.61 -1.34
C GLY A 656 13.40 0.76 -0.23
N ALA A 657 14.24 0.02 0.49
CA ALA A 657 13.87 -0.78 1.67
C ALA A 657 13.47 0.10 2.86
N ARG A 658 14.09 1.27 3.02
CA ARG A 658 13.72 2.26 4.05
C ARG A 658 12.47 3.07 3.71
N LEU A 659 12.19 3.25 2.42
CA LEU A 659 11.05 4.00 1.89
C LEU A 659 9.86 3.10 1.49
N GLY A 660 9.99 1.77 1.56
CA GLY A 660 8.94 0.80 1.21
C GLY A 660 8.64 0.69 -0.30
N ILE A 661 9.55 1.15 -1.17
CA ILE A 661 9.31 1.19 -2.63
C ILE A 661 9.72 -0.15 -3.26
N GLY A 662 8.75 -1.02 -3.55
CA GLY A 662 8.97 -2.35 -4.13
C GLY A 662 9.78 -2.37 -5.44
N ALA A 663 9.65 -1.34 -6.28
CA ALA A 663 10.40 -1.24 -7.52
C ALA A 663 11.93 -1.04 -7.31
N LEU A 664 12.33 -0.47 -6.17
CA LEU A 664 13.72 -0.28 -5.79
C LEU A 664 14.29 -1.51 -5.04
N LEU A 665 13.42 -2.39 -4.54
CA LEU A 665 13.78 -3.64 -3.85
C LEU A 665 14.15 -4.78 -4.82
N GLN A 666 13.57 -4.80 -6.02
CA GLN A 666 13.76 -5.86 -7.02
C GLN A 666 14.58 -5.40 -8.22
N VAL A 667 15.62 -4.60 -7.97
CA VAL A 667 16.50 -4.14 -9.05
C VAL A 667 17.39 -5.30 -9.49
N GLY A 668 17.15 -5.82 -10.70
CA GLY A 668 17.93 -6.92 -11.25
C GLY A 668 19.39 -6.54 -11.53
N ILE A 669 20.29 -7.52 -11.38
CA ILE A 669 21.73 -7.38 -11.66
C ILE A 669 21.98 -6.99 -13.13
N PHE A 670 21.12 -7.45 -14.05
CA PHE A 670 21.26 -7.16 -15.48
C PHE A 670 21.25 -5.65 -15.78
N PRO A 671 20.20 -4.87 -15.40
CA PRO A 671 20.19 -3.40 -15.46
C PRO A 671 21.50 -2.74 -15.00
N THR A 672 22.10 -3.20 -13.89
CA THR A 672 23.33 -2.67 -13.30
C THR A 672 24.51 -2.75 -14.28
N VAL A 673 24.74 -3.94 -14.84
CA VAL A 673 25.89 -4.23 -15.73
C VAL A 673 25.76 -3.43 -17.03
N ILE A 674 24.54 -3.31 -17.55
CA ILE A 674 24.28 -2.58 -18.80
C ILE A 674 24.56 -1.11 -18.61
N ILE A 675 24.07 -0.52 -17.52
CA ILE A 675 24.27 0.91 -17.26
C ILE A 675 25.76 1.21 -17.07
N ALA A 676 26.51 0.34 -16.38
CA ALA A 676 27.96 0.47 -16.24
C ALA A 676 28.68 0.48 -17.61
N ASN A 677 28.37 -0.49 -18.48
CA ASN A 677 28.90 -0.53 -19.85
C ASN A 677 28.47 0.70 -20.67
N MET A 678 27.23 1.17 -20.50
CA MET A 678 26.74 2.34 -21.21
C MET A 678 27.45 3.63 -20.76
N ILE A 679 27.77 3.77 -19.48
CA ILE A 679 28.57 4.90 -18.95
C ILE A 679 30.00 4.85 -19.50
N GLU A 680 30.58 3.66 -19.62
CA GLU A 680 31.88 3.46 -20.25
C GLU A 680 31.88 3.92 -21.72
N ASN A 681 30.94 3.41 -22.52
CA ASN A 681 30.81 3.76 -23.94
C ASN A 681 30.48 5.22 -24.15
N PHE A 682 29.58 5.78 -23.33
CA PHE A 682 29.22 7.20 -23.37
C PHE A 682 30.44 8.07 -23.22
N SER A 683 31.26 7.83 -22.20
CA SER A 683 32.37 8.75 -21.94
C SER A 683 33.63 8.42 -22.76
N ASN A 684 33.79 7.21 -23.32
CA ASN A 684 34.78 6.99 -24.38
C ASN A 684 34.41 7.81 -25.61
N THR A 685 33.13 7.75 -26.00
CA THR A 685 32.60 8.52 -27.13
C THR A 685 32.65 10.03 -26.88
N GLN A 686 32.44 10.47 -25.64
CA GLN A 686 32.59 11.88 -25.26
C GLN A 686 34.01 12.38 -25.49
N LEU A 687 35.03 11.56 -25.15
CA LEU A 687 36.44 11.90 -25.34
C LEU A 687 36.83 11.87 -26.81
N GLU A 688 36.35 10.89 -27.58
CA GLU A 688 36.72 10.71 -28.99
C GLU A 688 35.97 11.63 -29.96
N ARG A 689 34.66 11.82 -29.74
CA ARG A 689 33.73 12.47 -30.69
C ARG A 689 33.02 13.70 -30.10
N GLY A 690 33.34 14.06 -28.86
CA GLY A 690 32.76 15.19 -28.15
C GLY A 690 31.42 14.87 -27.47
N THR A 691 31.02 15.73 -26.52
CA THR A 691 29.81 15.56 -25.71
C THR A 691 28.53 15.51 -26.54
N ARG A 692 28.44 16.29 -27.62
CA ARG A 692 27.24 16.34 -28.46
C ARG A 692 26.93 14.99 -29.11
N GLU A 693 27.96 14.32 -29.63
CA GLU A 693 27.76 13.02 -30.31
C GLU A 693 27.49 11.90 -29.30
N ALA A 694 28.18 11.90 -28.15
CA ALA A 694 27.90 10.97 -27.06
C ALA A 694 26.45 11.09 -26.56
N LEU A 695 25.94 12.32 -26.39
CA LEU A 695 24.58 12.57 -25.93
C LEU A 695 23.53 12.16 -26.99
N ARG A 696 23.84 12.37 -28.27
CA ARG A 696 23.01 11.89 -29.40
C ARG A 696 22.91 10.36 -29.42
N LEU A 697 24.03 9.65 -29.26
CA LEU A 697 24.06 8.19 -29.22
C LEU A 697 23.33 7.62 -27.98
N SER A 698 23.46 8.26 -26.81
CA SER A 698 22.66 7.95 -25.62
C SER A 698 21.16 8.11 -25.89
N ALA A 699 20.77 9.24 -26.48
CA ALA A 699 19.38 9.56 -26.75
C ALA A 699 18.76 8.58 -27.74
N ASN A 700 19.47 8.21 -28.82
CA ASN A 700 19.02 7.19 -29.76
C ASN A 700 18.88 5.81 -29.09
N THR A 701 19.84 5.43 -28.25
CA THR A 701 19.81 4.15 -27.51
C THR A 701 18.59 4.10 -26.59
N LEU A 702 18.33 5.17 -25.85
CA LEU A 702 17.15 5.30 -24.98
C LEU A 702 15.86 5.31 -25.80
N LEU A 703 15.81 6.03 -26.93
CA LEU A 703 14.64 6.10 -27.81
C LEU A 703 14.25 4.71 -28.31
N VAL A 704 15.20 3.93 -28.82
CA VAL A 704 14.93 2.56 -29.27
C VAL A 704 14.42 1.69 -28.12
N ALA A 705 15.02 1.79 -26.92
CA ALA A 705 14.55 1.05 -25.76
C ALA A 705 13.12 1.41 -25.34
N LEU A 706 12.77 2.71 -25.36
CA LEU A 706 11.44 3.21 -25.04
C LEU A 706 10.38 2.75 -26.05
N VAL A 707 10.71 2.81 -27.35
CA VAL A 707 9.80 2.34 -28.42
C VAL A 707 9.57 0.84 -28.28
N SER A 708 10.64 0.04 -28.10
CA SER A 708 10.51 -1.40 -27.89
C SER A 708 9.64 -1.71 -26.66
N TYR A 709 9.90 -1.06 -25.53
CA TYR A 709 9.08 -1.21 -24.32
C TYR A 709 7.60 -0.88 -24.57
N GLY A 710 7.31 0.27 -25.19
CA GLY A 710 5.94 0.71 -25.47
C GLY A 710 5.19 -0.23 -26.42
N CYS A 711 5.86 -0.72 -27.46
CA CYS A 711 5.28 -1.71 -28.39
C CYS A 711 4.92 -3.01 -27.67
N ILE A 712 5.79 -3.50 -26.79
CA ILE A 712 5.60 -4.76 -26.05
C ILE A 712 4.48 -4.63 -25.01
N GLU A 713 4.42 -3.50 -24.30
CA GLU A 713 3.43 -3.28 -23.24
C GLU A 713 2.02 -3.02 -23.80
N ASN A 714 1.90 -2.26 -24.90
CA ASN A 714 0.60 -1.86 -25.45
C ASN A 714 -0.07 -2.93 -26.34
N THR A 715 0.71 -3.81 -26.97
CA THR A 715 0.21 -4.71 -28.04
C THR A 715 -0.13 -6.12 -27.52
N ASP A 716 -0.13 -6.34 -26.20
CA ASP A 716 -0.32 -7.67 -25.60
C ASP A 716 0.59 -8.75 -26.23
N LEU A 717 1.83 -8.38 -26.57
CA LEU A 717 2.77 -9.29 -27.24
C LEU A 717 3.24 -10.42 -26.33
N ARG A 718 3.34 -10.21 -25.02
CA ARG A 718 3.76 -11.25 -24.06
C ARG A 718 2.85 -12.49 -24.09
N PRO A 719 1.52 -12.38 -23.92
CA PRO A 719 0.62 -13.53 -23.98
C PRO A 719 0.57 -14.13 -25.39
N LEU A 720 0.69 -13.30 -26.42
CA LEU A 720 0.72 -13.77 -27.80
C LEU A 720 1.95 -14.65 -28.07
N LEU A 721 3.14 -14.24 -27.64
CA LEU A 721 4.40 -14.98 -27.80
C LEU A 721 4.44 -16.26 -26.95
N LEU A 722 3.86 -16.22 -25.74
CA LEU A 722 3.76 -17.40 -24.90
C LEU A 722 2.81 -18.45 -25.51
N ALA A 723 1.70 -18.00 -26.09
CA ALA A 723 0.75 -18.87 -26.78
C ALA A 723 1.26 -19.36 -28.14
N PHE A 724 1.97 -18.50 -28.88
CA PHE A 724 2.43 -18.73 -30.24
C PHE A 724 3.92 -18.40 -30.40
N PRO A 725 4.84 -19.22 -29.85
CA PRO A 725 6.27 -19.00 -30.00
C PRO A 725 6.73 -19.14 -31.47
N GLU A 726 5.93 -19.76 -32.35
CA GLU A 726 6.22 -19.81 -33.80
C GLU A 726 6.31 -18.42 -34.45
N LEU A 727 5.71 -17.39 -33.84
CA LEU A 727 5.84 -16.01 -34.31
C LEU A 727 7.30 -15.56 -34.30
N LEU A 728 8.15 -16.13 -33.45
CA LEU A 728 9.59 -15.84 -33.45
C LEU A 728 10.26 -16.28 -34.75
N VAL A 729 9.80 -17.37 -35.39
CA VAL A 729 10.32 -17.79 -36.70
C VAL A 729 9.95 -16.77 -37.77
N GLY A 730 8.72 -16.24 -37.72
CA GLY A 730 8.29 -15.14 -38.58
C GLY A 730 9.10 -13.86 -38.37
N ILE A 731 9.41 -13.53 -37.12
CA ILE A 731 10.27 -12.40 -36.76
C ILE A 731 11.69 -12.61 -37.30
N ILE A 732 12.28 -13.80 -37.14
CA ILE A 732 13.59 -14.12 -37.72
C ILE A 732 13.56 -13.97 -39.25
N GLY A 733 12.50 -14.46 -39.91
CA GLY A 733 12.32 -14.26 -41.36
C GLY A 733 12.28 -12.78 -41.76
N LEU A 734 11.57 -11.97 -40.99
CA LEU A 734 11.49 -10.52 -41.22
C LEU A 734 12.81 -9.81 -40.92
N GLU A 735 13.55 -10.24 -39.89
CA GLU A 735 14.92 -9.77 -39.61
C GLU A 735 15.86 -10.09 -40.76
N LEU A 736 15.77 -11.28 -41.38
CA LEU A 736 16.56 -11.63 -42.56
C LEU A 736 16.24 -10.71 -43.74
N VAL A 737 14.96 -10.48 -44.02
CA VAL A 737 14.53 -9.56 -45.10
C VAL A 737 15.07 -8.15 -44.87
N ILE A 738 14.94 -7.64 -43.63
CA ILE A 738 15.47 -6.33 -43.26
C ILE A 738 17.00 -6.31 -43.28
N GLY A 739 17.65 -7.39 -42.88
CA GLY A 739 19.12 -7.53 -42.90
C GLY A 739 19.68 -7.49 -44.32
N CYS A 740 18.92 -7.98 -45.30
CA CYS A 740 19.25 -7.89 -46.72
C CYS A 740 18.86 -6.55 -47.37
N TRP A 741 18.29 -5.60 -46.61
CA TRP A 741 17.87 -4.31 -47.15
C TRP A 741 19.08 -3.48 -47.61
N ARG A 742 19.14 -3.18 -48.92
CA ARG A 742 20.19 -2.38 -49.56
C ARG A 742 19.78 -0.93 -49.87
N GLY A 743 18.53 -0.55 -49.57
CA GLY A 743 18.03 0.81 -49.81
C GLY A 743 18.62 1.84 -48.84
N MET A 744 18.50 3.13 -49.19
CA MET A 744 18.90 4.24 -48.32
C MET A 744 18.06 4.27 -47.03
N ARG A 745 18.68 4.65 -45.92
CA ARG A 745 17.99 4.81 -44.62
C ARG A 745 17.05 6.01 -44.66
N LEU A 746 15.97 6.01 -43.88
CA LEU A 746 15.02 7.14 -43.81
C LEU A 746 15.70 8.48 -43.46
N ILE A 747 16.64 8.46 -42.53
CA ILE A 747 17.40 9.68 -42.15
C ILE A 747 18.29 10.16 -43.30
N GLU A 748 18.84 9.25 -44.09
CA GLU A 748 19.64 9.60 -45.28
C GLU A 748 18.75 10.20 -46.37
N TYR A 749 17.52 9.71 -46.52
CA TYR A 749 16.56 10.27 -47.46
C TYR A 749 16.28 11.75 -47.15
N VAL A 750 16.10 12.09 -45.87
CA VAL A 750 15.91 13.49 -45.41
C VAL A 750 17.18 14.33 -45.57
N ARG A 751 18.36 13.75 -45.33
CA ARG A 751 19.65 14.45 -45.47
C ARG A 751 19.97 14.75 -46.94
N PHE A 752 19.74 13.79 -47.83
CA PHE A 752 20.08 13.87 -49.25
C PHE A 752 18.95 14.41 -50.12
N THR A 753 17.79 14.75 -49.56
CA THR A 753 16.67 15.32 -50.35
C THR A 753 17.09 16.60 -51.07
N ARG A 754 18.00 17.41 -50.49
CA ARG A 754 18.51 18.62 -51.14
C ARG A 754 19.36 18.31 -52.37
N VAL A 755 20.21 17.28 -52.29
CA VAL A 755 21.06 16.84 -53.40
C VAL A 755 20.22 16.13 -54.48
N LEU A 756 19.27 15.29 -54.07
CA LEU A 756 18.34 14.61 -54.99
C LEU A 756 17.44 15.60 -55.74
N ARG A 757 16.97 16.67 -55.08
CA ARG A 757 16.22 17.75 -55.74
C ARG A 757 17.07 18.54 -56.72
N GLN A 758 18.35 18.76 -56.41
CA GLN A 758 19.29 19.44 -57.32
C GLN A 758 19.64 18.56 -58.52
N ALA A 759 19.86 17.26 -58.32
CA ALA A 759 20.06 16.30 -59.40
C ALA A 759 18.84 16.18 -60.31
N ALA A 760 17.62 16.11 -59.75
CA ALA A 760 16.38 16.09 -60.52
C ALA A 760 16.14 17.39 -61.31
N ALA A 761 16.58 18.54 -60.79
CA ALA A 761 16.53 19.82 -61.50
C ALA A 761 17.61 19.95 -62.58
N ALA A 762 18.71 19.21 -62.47
CA ALA A 762 19.78 19.16 -63.46
C ALA A 762 19.48 18.19 -64.61
N ASP A 763 18.73 17.11 -64.35
CA ASP A 763 18.28 16.12 -65.35
C ASP A 763 17.12 16.64 -66.23
N GLN A 764 16.52 17.78 -65.84
CA GLN A 764 15.48 18.50 -66.60
C GLN A 764 16.03 19.64 -67.48
N ARG A 765 17.34 19.88 -67.45
CA ARG A 765 18.06 20.80 -68.34
C ARG A 765 18.86 20.00 -69.35
#